data_AF-A0A8V1AF62-F1
#
_entry.id   AF-A0A8V1AF62-F1
#
_cell.length_a   1.000
_cell.length_b   1.000
_cell.length_c   1.000
_cell.angle_alpha   90.00
_cell.angle_beta   90.00
_cell.angle_gamma   90.00
#
_symmetry.space_group_name_H-M   'P 1'
#
loop_
_entity.id
_entity.type
_entity.pdbx_description
1 polymer ?
#
loop_
_entity_poly.entity_id
_entity_poly.type
_entity_poly.pdbx_seq_one_letter_code
_entity_poly.pdbx_strand_id
1 'polypeptide(L)'
;MADGSRQSKLAAAKKKLKEYQQKNSPGATAGAKKKRKAKEGSRPETPTNDDRQSPENIHEAEDRKNTLDENRSLSSTESLRQLSEQLNGLVAQSTSYVNGESGVSSTNIKEMETRYQELAVALDSSNLTNKQLITKIEELKQQNQEAVNQLEKEKKEFEQKFSKEQAALREQLQVHIQTIGILVSEKSELQTALGHTQQAARQKSGEAEDLAARLQSSRQRVSELERTLSSISMQQKQSEKHNKELVKERDNLKLELYKQSKGSEEIKQQNSELSEKLRSVVSENSAMKLDVEDLHKKLEMAELMIQQFSNHTGNVDANQQLQMALEERASLETQITQLSESLHQLRAERDQYVEKLKEEGSIWQQRVQQLSEQVRTMAEEKEKHVAQIQELESNVTELLSKSAVKPMDVEPSLPAGPTAAELSLQEEIKRLQHEKEELHGQYQAQVRDNEQLSHLNQEQEERLLELEKTVQRYNEESVDRQQILESMQSDKATISRALSQNRELKEQLAELQNGFVKLTNENMEVTSALQSEQHVKKELAKKLGQLQENLGELKETLELKTQEARALQEQRDQYYGHLQQYTVAYQQLAAEREELQKQYLLQTQLMDRLQHEEVQGKVTVEMHLKELQQTKESLEAVAKENKELQAQISQLAAELDGRMLHRLDGDGVESEVMSEEMKNPSFVIPEKFESHEEMVTFLTSAMSQVEKEREEMRQQLAVQKQQCRNLLQQIAALRQEQQHNITLSEDSTMDSVPVEVHEALKTAMEKLQSRFTDLIQEKADLKERLEELEHRCIQLSGETDTIGEYIALYQSQRAILKQRHQEKEEYISRLAQDKEEMKIKLLELQDLVMRLVKERNEWYSKYVAAAQSPELLASQNEKALPVERRIELNATDGEGLREVNLADEAEQDAAALHQSSFYPTDTKAAQPSQEDPTAKQIMQLLREIQNPQERSGSLLENPCIPFFYRADENDEVKIMVV
;
A
#
# COMPACT_ATOMS: atom_id res chain seq x y z
N MET A 1 14.72 -18.29 -29.07
CA MET A 1 14.59 -18.06 -30.53
C MET A 1 13.15 -18.19 -31.08
N ALA A 2 12.19 -18.83 -30.39
CA ALA A 2 10.84 -19.03 -30.94
C ALA A 2 10.05 -17.72 -31.18
N ASP A 3 10.10 -16.76 -30.26
CA ASP A 3 9.23 -15.56 -30.28
C ASP A 3 9.45 -14.64 -31.48
N GLY A 4 10.67 -14.53 -31.99
CA GLY A 4 10.95 -13.76 -33.22
C GLY A 4 10.17 -14.27 -34.43
N SER A 5 9.93 -15.59 -34.52
CA SER A 5 9.07 -16.17 -35.56
C SER A 5 7.60 -15.78 -35.36
N ARG A 6 7.13 -15.69 -34.11
CA ARG A 6 5.76 -15.27 -33.78
C ARG A 6 5.55 -13.80 -34.10
N GLN A 7 6.45 -12.91 -33.69
CA GLN A 7 6.38 -11.47 -34.01
C GLN A 7 6.45 -11.21 -35.51
N SER A 8 7.35 -11.86 -36.24
CA SER A 8 7.46 -11.71 -37.70
C SER A 8 6.17 -12.10 -38.43
N LYS A 9 5.56 -13.24 -38.05
CA LYS A 9 4.27 -13.68 -38.60
C LYS A 9 3.13 -12.71 -38.27
N LEU A 10 3.11 -12.15 -37.06
CA LEU A 10 2.09 -11.18 -36.63
C LEU A 10 2.23 -9.83 -37.37
N ALA A 11 3.46 -9.39 -37.65
CA ALA A 11 3.72 -8.21 -38.48
C ALA A 11 3.27 -8.43 -39.94
N ALA A 12 3.56 -9.60 -40.52
CA ALA A 12 3.12 -9.96 -41.86
C ALA A 12 1.58 -10.02 -41.99
N ALA A 13 0.88 -10.55 -40.97
CA ALA A 13 -0.58 -10.55 -40.89
C ALA A 13 -1.14 -9.12 -40.83
N LYS A 14 -0.60 -8.25 -39.96
CA LYS A 14 -1.00 -6.83 -39.86
C LYS A 14 -0.78 -6.06 -41.17
N LYS A 15 0.30 -6.35 -41.92
CA LYS A 15 0.52 -5.75 -43.25
C LYS A 15 -0.57 -6.15 -44.25
N LYS A 16 -0.89 -7.45 -44.37
CA LYS A 16 -1.96 -7.95 -45.24
C LYS A 16 -3.33 -7.38 -44.90
N LEU A 17 -3.64 -7.23 -43.60
CA LEU A 17 -4.90 -6.61 -43.16
C LEU A 17 -5.00 -5.14 -43.60
N LYS A 18 -3.90 -4.38 -43.50
CA LYS A 18 -3.85 -2.97 -43.93
C LYS A 18 -3.96 -2.81 -45.46
N GLU A 19 -3.34 -3.72 -46.22
CA GLU A 19 -3.49 -3.80 -47.69
C GLU A 19 -4.92 -4.17 -48.12
N TYR A 20 -5.62 -5.00 -47.34
CA TYR A 20 -7.04 -5.32 -47.56
C TYR A 20 -7.95 -4.12 -47.27
N GLN A 21 -7.74 -3.43 -46.15
CA GLN A 21 -8.49 -2.23 -45.79
C GLN A 21 -8.30 -1.08 -46.81
N GLN A 22 -7.08 -0.88 -47.33
CA GLN A 22 -6.84 0.14 -48.36
C GLN A 22 -7.50 -0.16 -49.72
N LYS A 23 -7.88 -1.42 -50.00
CA LYS A 23 -8.56 -1.79 -51.26
C LYS A 23 -10.08 -1.64 -51.23
N ASN A 24 -10.70 -1.55 -50.05
CA ASN A 24 -12.15 -1.63 -49.87
C ASN A 24 -12.81 -0.33 -49.37
N SER A 25 -12.13 0.82 -49.41
CA SER A 25 -12.70 2.12 -49.01
C SER A 25 -13.15 2.93 -50.24
N PRO A 26 -14.45 3.26 -50.41
CA PRO A 26 -14.91 4.11 -51.52
C PRO A 26 -14.40 5.54 -51.39
N GLY A 27 -13.95 6.14 -52.50
CA GLY A 27 -13.53 7.54 -52.55
C GLY A 27 -14.71 8.51 -52.63
N ALA A 28 -14.63 9.63 -51.90
CA ALA A 28 -15.63 10.69 -51.96
C ALA A 28 -15.41 11.62 -53.16
N THR A 29 -16.46 11.85 -53.96
CA THR A 29 -16.48 12.85 -55.05
C THR A 29 -17.77 13.68 -54.99
N ALA A 30 -17.71 14.96 -55.34
CA ALA A 30 -18.74 15.93 -54.98
C ALA A 30 -19.84 16.16 -56.04
N GLY A 31 -21.09 16.21 -55.56
CA GLY A 31 -22.06 17.26 -55.91
C GLY A 31 -22.83 17.21 -57.24
N ALA A 32 -24.16 17.01 -57.14
CA ALA A 32 -25.14 17.58 -58.08
C ALA A 32 -26.52 17.76 -57.40
N LYS A 33 -27.30 18.78 -57.79
CA LYS A 33 -28.65 19.05 -57.28
C LYS A 33 -29.74 18.63 -58.28
N LYS A 34 -30.86 18.03 -57.83
CA LYS A 34 -32.20 18.29 -58.40
C LYS A 34 -33.37 17.74 -57.55
N LYS A 35 -34.37 18.63 -57.36
CA LYS A 35 -35.83 18.44 -57.11
C LYS A 35 -36.39 17.04 -57.49
N ARG A 36 -37.44 16.48 -56.85
CA ARG A 36 -38.74 17.16 -56.48
C ARG A 36 -39.69 16.29 -55.59
N LYS A 37 -40.37 16.94 -54.63
CA LYS A 37 -41.82 16.82 -54.24
C LYS A 37 -42.46 15.47 -53.79
N ALA A 38 -42.70 15.36 -52.46
CA ALA A 38 -43.90 14.81 -51.75
C ALA A 38 -44.30 13.31 -51.98
N LYS A 39 -45.21 12.67 -51.21
CA LYS A 39 -46.21 13.17 -50.23
C LYS A 39 -46.61 12.10 -49.18
N GLU A 40 -46.63 12.49 -47.89
CA GLU A 40 -47.66 12.20 -46.85
C GLU A 40 -48.49 10.88 -46.87
N GLY A 41 -48.46 10.10 -45.78
CA GLY A 41 -49.37 8.96 -45.53
C GLY A 41 -49.23 8.41 -44.11
N SER A 42 -50.34 8.08 -43.44
CA SER A 42 -50.37 7.72 -42.00
C SER A 42 -50.42 6.22 -41.68
N ARG A 43 -49.92 5.90 -40.48
CA ARG A 43 -50.05 4.63 -39.73
C ARG A 43 -51.51 4.14 -39.67
N PRO A 44 -51.73 2.82 -39.68
CA PRO A 44 -52.39 2.20 -38.52
C PRO A 44 -51.59 1.00 -37.98
N GLU A 45 -51.89 0.58 -36.74
CA GLU A 45 -51.43 -0.70 -36.20
C GLU A 45 -52.50 -1.78 -36.41
N THR A 46 -52.06 -3.04 -36.45
CA THR A 46 -52.92 -4.22 -36.34
C THR A 46 -52.36 -5.17 -35.27
N PRO A 47 -53.22 -5.89 -34.52
CA PRO A 47 -52.80 -6.93 -33.59
C PRO A 47 -52.49 -8.24 -34.34
N THR A 48 -51.68 -9.09 -33.73
CA THR A 48 -51.34 -10.43 -34.24
C THR A 48 -52.40 -11.47 -33.86
N ASN A 49 -52.79 -12.29 -34.84
CA ASN A 49 -53.40 -13.61 -34.58
C ASN A 49 -52.34 -14.63 -34.16
N ASP A 50 -52.81 -15.70 -33.51
CA ASP A 50 -52.43 -17.09 -33.77
C ASP A 50 -53.76 -17.89 -33.81
N ASP A 51 -53.92 -19.03 -34.46
CA ASP A 51 -52.96 -20.12 -34.72
C ASP A 51 -53.40 -20.93 -35.98
N ARG A 52 -52.49 -21.74 -36.57
CA ARG A 52 -52.67 -22.95 -37.46
C ARG A 52 -53.88 -23.02 -38.44
N GLN A 53 -53.73 -23.46 -39.71
CA GLN A 53 -52.98 -24.63 -40.20
C GLN A 53 -52.84 -24.62 -41.75
N SER A 54 -52.21 -25.64 -42.35
CA SER A 54 -51.94 -25.78 -43.81
C SER A 54 -51.64 -27.25 -44.18
N PRO A 55 -51.52 -27.65 -45.47
CA PRO A 55 -52.11 -27.15 -46.72
C PRO A 55 -52.81 -28.28 -47.56
N GLU A 56 -53.43 -27.96 -48.71
CA GLU A 56 -53.09 -28.52 -50.05
C GLU A 56 -54.06 -28.15 -51.22
N ASN A 57 -53.46 -27.76 -52.35
CA ASN A 57 -53.77 -28.12 -53.76
C ASN A 57 -55.11 -27.82 -54.50
N ILE A 58 -54.98 -26.94 -55.51
CA ILE A 58 -55.28 -27.16 -56.97
C ILE A 58 -56.70 -26.86 -57.56
N HIS A 59 -56.72 -25.90 -58.52
CA HIS A 59 -57.67 -25.65 -59.64
C HIS A 59 -59.16 -25.31 -59.29
N GLU A 60 -59.98 -24.65 -60.14
CA GLU A 60 -59.79 -24.01 -61.47
C GLU A 60 -60.82 -22.86 -61.72
N ALA A 61 -60.57 -22.07 -62.79
CA ALA A 61 -61.47 -21.24 -63.63
C ALA A 61 -62.80 -20.61 -63.10
N GLU A 62 -62.96 -19.31 -63.38
CA GLU A 62 -64.22 -18.54 -63.28
C GLU A 62 -65.14 -18.72 -64.52
N ASP A 63 -66.47 -18.56 -64.38
CA ASP A 63 -67.42 -18.44 -65.51
C ASP A 63 -68.47 -17.33 -65.30
N ARG A 64 -68.35 -16.22 -66.06
CA ARG A 64 -69.41 -15.25 -66.44
C ARG A 64 -70.09 -14.45 -65.28
N LYS A 65 -70.85 -13.37 -65.50
CA LYS A 65 -71.50 -12.84 -66.73
C LYS A 65 -71.73 -11.31 -66.66
N ASN A 66 -71.98 -10.71 -67.83
CA ASN A 66 -72.22 -9.28 -68.07
C ASN A 66 -73.41 -8.67 -67.29
N THR A 67 -73.29 -7.38 -66.95
CA THR A 67 -74.37 -6.37 -67.02
C THR A 67 -73.80 -5.06 -67.61
N LEU A 68 -74.58 -4.36 -68.44
CA LEU A 68 -74.18 -3.11 -69.09
C LEU A 68 -75.37 -2.14 -69.19
N ASP A 69 -75.03 -0.85 -69.29
CA ASP A 69 -75.83 0.28 -69.76
C ASP A 69 -77.21 0.56 -69.15
N GLU A 70 -77.24 1.46 -68.16
CA GLU A 70 -78.31 2.45 -68.03
C GLU A 70 -77.82 3.83 -68.51
N ASN A 71 -78.42 4.37 -69.58
CA ASN A 71 -78.45 5.80 -69.83
C ASN A 71 -79.60 6.12 -70.81
N ARG A 72 -80.60 6.88 -70.35
CA ARG A 72 -81.92 6.92 -71.01
C ARG A 72 -82.32 8.34 -71.46
N SER A 73 -82.40 8.49 -72.78
CA SER A 73 -83.22 9.46 -73.55
C SER A 73 -83.32 10.91 -73.06
N LEU A 74 -82.78 11.83 -73.86
CA LEU A 74 -83.31 13.20 -73.97
C LEU A 74 -84.67 13.21 -74.72
N SER A 75 -85.32 14.38 -74.70
CA SER A 75 -86.65 14.70 -75.25
C SER A 75 -87.06 13.94 -76.53
N SER A 76 -88.27 13.38 -76.53
CA SER A 76 -88.87 12.66 -77.68
C SER A 76 -90.37 12.91 -77.88
N THR A 77 -90.94 13.95 -77.25
CA THR A 77 -92.37 14.30 -77.35
C THR A 77 -92.67 15.38 -78.39
N GLU A 78 -91.71 16.23 -78.74
CA GLU A 78 -91.95 17.39 -79.61
C GLU A 78 -91.88 17.03 -81.11
N SER A 79 -90.97 16.14 -81.50
CA SER A 79 -90.84 15.65 -82.88
C SER A 79 -92.10 14.92 -83.39
N LEU A 80 -92.83 14.24 -82.49
CA LEU A 80 -94.10 13.59 -82.80
C LEU A 80 -95.24 14.59 -83.05
N ARG A 81 -95.18 15.78 -82.44
CA ARG A 81 -96.18 16.84 -82.65
C ARG A 81 -96.04 17.48 -84.03
N GLN A 82 -94.82 17.80 -84.46
CA GLN A 82 -94.56 18.35 -85.79
C GLN A 82 -94.97 17.38 -86.92
N LEU A 83 -94.72 16.07 -86.76
CA LEU A 83 -95.19 15.05 -87.70
C LEU A 83 -96.73 14.94 -87.74
N SER A 84 -97.41 15.11 -86.60
CA SER A 84 -98.87 15.13 -86.53
C SER A 84 -99.49 16.35 -87.23
N GLU A 85 -98.83 17.51 -87.17
CA GLU A 85 -99.32 18.74 -87.80
C GLU A 85 -99.07 18.73 -89.33
N GLN A 86 -97.95 18.16 -89.80
CA GLN A 86 -97.67 18.02 -91.24
C GLN A 86 -98.55 16.98 -91.95
N LEU A 87 -98.94 15.88 -91.28
CA LEU A 87 -99.83 14.87 -91.88
C LEU A 87 -101.27 15.38 -92.08
N ASN A 88 -101.78 16.25 -91.20
CA ASN A 88 -103.11 16.85 -91.36
C ASN A 88 -103.18 17.87 -92.52
N GLY A 89 -102.07 18.52 -92.88
CA GLY A 89 -102.03 19.51 -93.96
C GLY A 89 -102.26 18.92 -95.37
N LEU A 90 -102.00 17.63 -95.56
CA LEU A 90 -102.02 16.97 -96.88
C LEU A 90 -103.34 16.30 -97.28
N VAL A 91 -104.35 16.30 -96.40
CA VAL A 91 -105.66 15.64 -96.63
C VAL A 91 -106.77 16.66 -96.98
N ALA A 92 -106.51 17.96 -96.87
CA ALA A 92 -107.54 19.01 -96.88
C ALA A 92 -107.88 19.63 -98.26
N GLN A 93 -107.29 19.18 -99.37
CA GLN A 93 -107.60 19.68 -100.72
C GLN A 93 -107.77 18.55 -101.75
N SER A 94 -108.99 18.04 -101.87
CA SER A 94 -109.41 17.15 -102.97
C SER A 94 -110.94 17.13 -103.12
N THR A 95 -111.49 18.08 -103.89
CA THR A 95 -112.92 18.07 -104.27
C THR A 95 -113.13 18.50 -105.73
N SER A 96 -113.82 17.63 -106.48
CA SER A 96 -114.74 17.94 -107.58
C SER A 96 -114.29 18.90 -108.71
N TYR A 97 -114.06 18.33 -109.90
CA TYR A 97 -114.74 18.80 -111.12
C TYR A 97 -115.25 17.59 -111.94
N VAL A 98 -116.42 17.74 -112.56
CA VAL A 98 -117.18 16.64 -113.20
C VAL A 98 -117.86 17.13 -114.50
N ASN A 99 -117.66 16.37 -115.59
CA ASN A 99 -118.35 16.40 -116.90
C ASN A 99 -118.43 17.70 -117.74
N GLY A 100 -118.46 17.51 -119.07
CA GLY A 100 -118.86 18.52 -120.06
C GLY A 100 -118.21 18.32 -121.44
N GLU A 101 -118.99 17.99 -122.47
CA GLU A 101 -118.47 17.65 -123.81
C GLU A 101 -118.13 18.85 -124.71
N SER A 102 -117.16 18.63 -125.63
CA SER A 102 -117.04 19.20 -126.98
C SER A 102 -116.79 20.71 -127.19
N GLY A 103 -115.74 21.04 -127.95
CA GLY A 103 -115.45 22.40 -128.43
C GLY A 103 -114.03 22.56 -129.04
N VAL A 104 -113.89 22.42 -130.35
CA VAL A 104 -112.58 22.36 -131.05
C VAL A 104 -111.88 23.72 -131.13
N SER A 105 -110.58 23.79 -130.76
CA SER A 105 -109.62 24.76 -131.35
C SER A 105 -108.15 24.30 -131.19
N SER A 106 -107.23 24.91 -131.97
CA SER A 106 -105.92 24.33 -132.32
C SER A 106 -104.72 24.90 -131.53
N THR A 107 -104.81 25.02 -130.20
CA THR A 107 -103.75 25.62 -129.35
C THR A 107 -102.91 24.63 -128.54
N ASN A 108 -103.35 23.38 -128.41
CA ASN A 108 -102.96 22.45 -127.34
C ASN A 108 -101.52 21.87 -127.39
N ILE A 109 -100.71 22.20 -128.40
CA ILE A 109 -99.35 21.65 -128.55
C ILE A 109 -98.28 22.47 -127.81
N LYS A 110 -98.33 23.80 -127.88
CA LYS A 110 -97.28 24.66 -127.30
C LYS A 110 -97.28 24.67 -125.76
N GLU A 111 -98.45 24.59 -125.14
CA GLU A 111 -98.56 24.54 -123.67
C GLU A 111 -98.07 23.21 -123.09
N MET A 112 -98.17 22.11 -123.86
CA MET A 112 -97.54 20.83 -123.50
C MET A 112 -96.01 20.92 -123.62
N GLU A 113 -95.51 21.56 -124.68
CA GLU A 113 -94.08 21.74 -124.93
C GLU A 113 -93.41 22.61 -123.85
N THR A 114 -94.05 23.73 -123.44
CA THR A 114 -93.55 24.54 -122.31
C THR A 114 -93.63 23.78 -120.99
N ARG A 115 -94.71 23.05 -120.71
CA ARG A 115 -94.82 22.21 -119.49
C ARG A 115 -93.75 21.12 -119.43
N TYR A 116 -93.41 20.47 -120.54
CA TYR A 116 -92.30 19.50 -120.56
C TYR A 116 -90.95 20.16 -120.29
N GLN A 117 -90.71 21.36 -120.83
CA GLN A 117 -89.49 22.12 -120.57
C GLN A 117 -89.38 22.60 -119.11
N GLU A 118 -90.48 23.07 -118.52
CA GLU A 118 -90.58 23.43 -117.10
C GLU A 118 -90.36 22.21 -116.19
N LEU A 119 -90.98 21.08 -116.52
CA LEU A 119 -90.82 19.83 -115.78
C LEU A 119 -89.37 19.30 -115.87
N ALA A 120 -88.70 19.45 -117.01
CA ALA A 120 -87.29 19.11 -117.16
C ALA A 120 -86.38 20.00 -116.30
N VAL A 121 -86.60 21.33 -116.29
CA VAL A 121 -85.84 22.26 -115.45
C VAL A 121 -86.09 22.02 -113.96
N ALA A 122 -87.34 21.69 -113.57
CA ALA A 122 -87.67 21.30 -112.20
C ALA A 122 -87.00 19.97 -111.80
N LEU A 123 -86.95 18.99 -112.72
CA LEU A 123 -86.26 17.71 -112.53
C LEU A 123 -84.74 17.91 -112.41
N ASP A 124 -84.13 18.77 -113.22
CA ASP A 124 -82.69 19.08 -113.12
C ASP A 124 -82.35 19.87 -111.84
N SER A 125 -83.23 20.77 -111.40
CA SER A 125 -83.12 21.43 -110.09
C SER A 125 -83.24 20.43 -108.92
N SER A 126 -84.17 19.47 -109.02
CA SER A 126 -84.30 18.37 -108.07
C SER A 126 -83.08 17.43 -108.09
N ASN A 127 -82.53 17.14 -109.27
CA ASN A 127 -81.30 16.35 -109.43
C ASN A 127 -80.08 17.07 -108.84
N LEU A 128 -79.99 18.40 -108.98
CA LEU A 128 -78.91 19.20 -108.42
C LEU A 128 -78.99 19.28 -106.89
N THR A 129 -80.18 19.54 -106.35
CA THR A 129 -80.39 19.57 -104.88
C THR A 129 -80.22 18.18 -104.26
N ASN A 130 -80.68 17.10 -104.90
CA ASN A 130 -80.40 15.73 -104.48
C ASN A 130 -78.88 15.43 -104.49
N LYS A 131 -78.12 15.87 -105.51
CA LYS A 131 -76.65 15.74 -105.51
C LYS A 131 -76.00 16.49 -104.35
N GLN A 132 -76.43 17.72 -104.06
CA GLN A 132 -75.95 18.52 -102.92
C GLN A 132 -76.26 17.87 -101.57
N LEU A 133 -77.46 17.29 -101.41
CA LEU A 133 -77.85 16.55 -100.21
C LEU A 133 -77.02 15.26 -100.06
N ILE A 134 -76.78 14.51 -101.15
CA ILE A 134 -75.92 13.32 -101.15
C ILE A 134 -74.49 13.67 -100.73
N THR A 135 -73.90 14.75 -101.28
CA THR A 135 -72.56 15.19 -100.84
C THR A 135 -72.56 15.63 -99.37
N LYS A 136 -73.61 16.32 -98.90
CA LYS A 136 -73.71 16.74 -97.49
C LYS A 136 -73.89 15.56 -96.52
N ILE A 137 -74.61 14.52 -96.94
CA ILE A 137 -74.76 13.27 -96.19
C ILE A 137 -73.42 12.54 -96.07
N GLU A 138 -72.68 12.42 -97.18
CA GLU A 138 -71.37 11.74 -97.17
C GLU A 138 -70.31 12.54 -96.38
N GLU A 139 -70.32 13.88 -96.44
CA GLU A 139 -69.53 14.74 -95.54
C GLU A 139 -69.86 14.52 -94.06
N LEU A 140 -71.15 14.54 -93.68
CA LEU A 140 -71.58 14.36 -92.29
C LEU A 140 -71.28 12.95 -91.78
N LYS A 141 -71.33 11.94 -92.66
CA LYS A 141 -70.95 10.55 -92.39
C LYS A 141 -69.44 10.41 -92.18
N GLN A 142 -68.62 11.05 -93.02
CA GLN A 142 -67.17 11.11 -92.83
C GLN A 142 -66.81 11.81 -91.51
N GLN A 143 -67.43 12.96 -91.20
CA GLN A 143 -67.23 13.68 -89.94
C GLN A 143 -67.64 12.85 -88.71
N ASN A 144 -68.76 12.10 -88.79
CA ASN A 144 -69.13 11.16 -87.73
C ASN A 144 -68.11 10.02 -87.59
N GLN A 145 -67.61 9.45 -88.69
CA GLN A 145 -66.61 8.39 -88.63
C GLN A 145 -65.28 8.89 -88.02
N GLU A 146 -64.85 10.11 -88.35
CA GLU A 146 -63.67 10.75 -87.75
C GLU A 146 -63.86 11.02 -86.26
N ALA A 147 -65.03 11.51 -85.84
CA ALA A 147 -65.37 11.70 -84.44
C ALA A 147 -65.41 10.37 -83.65
N VAL A 148 -66.01 9.32 -84.22
CA VAL A 148 -66.02 7.96 -83.63
C VAL A 148 -64.60 7.40 -83.51
N ASN A 149 -63.77 7.54 -84.55
CA ASN A 149 -62.38 7.08 -84.53
C ASN A 149 -61.56 7.82 -83.45
N GLN A 150 -61.78 9.12 -83.27
CA GLN A 150 -61.10 9.92 -82.25
C GLN A 150 -61.57 9.56 -80.84
N LEU A 151 -62.87 9.37 -80.60
CA LEU A 151 -63.41 8.89 -79.32
C LEU A 151 -62.89 7.48 -78.97
N GLU A 152 -62.81 6.57 -79.94
CA GLU A 152 -62.31 5.22 -79.70
C GLU A 152 -60.80 5.23 -79.38
N LYS A 153 -60.04 6.12 -80.01
CA LYS A 153 -58.63 6.38 -79.69
C LYS A 153 -58.46 6.97 -78.29
N GLU A 154 -59.24 7.99 -77.93
CA GLU A 154 -59.19 8.62 -76.60
C GLU A 154 -59.57 7.63 -75.50
N LYS A 155 -60.58 6.78 -75.73
CA LYS A 155 -60.92 5.66 -74.83
C LYS A 155 -59.72 4.72 -74.63
N LYS A 156 -59.09 4.26 -75.71
CA LYS A 156 -57.91 3.38 -75.64
C LYS A 156 -56.72 4.04 -74.94
N GLU A 157 -56.50 5.34 -75.15
CA GLU A 157 -55.48 6.10 -74.43
C GLU A 157 -55.79 6.26 -72.94
N PHE A 158 -57.06 6.51 -72.56
CA PHE A 158 -57.49 6.59 -71.17
C PHE A 158 -57.35 5.23 -70.46
N GLU A 159 -57.81 4.17 -71.09
CA GLU A 159 -57.74 2.79 -70.60
C GLU A 159 -56.27 2.32 -70.44
N GLN A 160 -55.37 2.76 -71.33
CA GLN A 160 -53.93 2.54 -71.18
C GLN A 160 -53.29 3.39 -70.05
N LYS A 161 -53.78 4.62 -69.80
CA LYS A 161 -53.32 5.46 -68.67
C LYS A 161 -53.77 4.83 -67.34
N PHE A 162 -55.05 4.50 -67.23
CA PHE A 162 -55.65 3.86 -66.05
C PHE A 162 -54.98 2.52 -65.70
N SER A 163 -54.73 1.64 -66.68
CA SER A 163 -54.05 0.36 -66.41
C SER A 163 -52.60 0.53 -65.94
N LYS A 164 -51.87 1.55 -66.44
CA LYS A 164 -50.53 1.91 -65.95
C LYS A 164 -50.55 2.44 -64.51
N GLU A 165 -51.49 3.33 -64.19
CA GLU A 165 -51.67 3.86 -62.83
C GLU A 165 -52.10 2.75 -61.85
N GLN A 166 -53.02 1.87 -62.25
CA GLN A 166 -53.43 0.72 -61.46
C GLN A 166 -52.29 -0.29 -61.24
N ALA A 167 -51.39 -0.47 -62.21
CA ALA A 167 -50.19 -1.28 -62.04
C ALA A 167 -49.19 -0.65 -61.05
N ALA A 168 -48.90 0.65 -61.17
CA ALA A 168 -48.02 1.37 -60.25
C ALA A 168 -48.55 1.38 -58.81
N LEU A 169 -49.86 1.50 -58.61
CA LEU A 169 -50.49 1.40 -57.29
C LEU A 169 -50.39 -0.01 -56.68
N ARG A 170 -50.49 -1.08 -57.50
CA ARG A 170 -50.23 -2.46 -57.03
C ARG A 170 -48.77 -2.65 -56.64
N GLU A 171 -47.83 -2.10 -57.41
CA GLU A 171 -46.39 -2.17 -57.10
C GLU A 171 -46.07 -1.43 -55.79
N GLN A 172 -46.60 -0.22 -55.58
CA GLN A 172 -46.48 0.49 -54.31
C GLN A 172 -47.06 -0.31 -53.13
N LEU A 173 -48.25 -0.91 -53.29
CA LEU A 173 -48.85 -1.76 -52.26
C LEU A 173 -47.98 -2.99 -51.94
N GLN A 174 -47.42 -3.65 -52.96
CA GLN A 174 -46.49 -4.77 -52.81
C GLN A 174 -45.25 -4.37 -51.98
N VAL A 175 -44.64 -3.22 -52.31
CA VAL A 175 -43.49 -2.67 -51.58
C VAL A 175 -43.86 -2.30 -50.14
N HIS A 176 -45.03 -1.72 -49.90
CA HIS A 176 -45.49 -1.40 -48.54
C HIS A 176 -45.74 -2.66 -47.70
N ILE A 177 -46.36 -3.71 -48.26
CA ILE A 177 -46.55 -5.00 -47.58
C ILE A 177 -45.19 -5.61 -47.19
N GLN A 178 -44.23 -5.62 -48.11
CA GLN A 178 -42.89 -6.16 -47.83
C GLN A 178 -42.13 -5.31 -46.79
N THR A 179 -42.27 -3.98 -46.84
CA THR A 179 -41.69 -3.06 -45.85
C THR A 179 -42.28 -3.30 -44.45
N ILE A 180 -43.60 -3.49 -44.35
CA ILE A 180 -44.27 -3.82 -43.08
C ILE A 180 -43.79 -5.18 -42.55
N GLY A 181 -43.63 -6.19 -43.43
CA GLY A 181 -43.11 -7.50 -43.04
C GLY A 181 -41.70 -7.45 -42.44
N ILE A 182 -40.79 -6.66 -43.04
CA ILE A 182 -39.44 -6.42 -42.53
C ILE A 182 -39.51 -5.74 -41.15
N LEU A 183 -40.26 -4.65 -41.03
CA LEU A 183 -40.40 -3.93 -39.76
C LEU A 183 -41.02 -4.77 -38.63
N VAL A 184 -41.93 -5.71 -38.96
CA VAL A 184 -42.53 -6.64 -37.98
C VAL A 184 -41.53 -7.72 -37.55
N SER A 185 -40.71 -8.25 -38.46
CA SER A 185 -39.65 -9.20 -38.11
C SER A 185 -38.54 -8.53 -37.28
N GLU A 186 -38.03 -7.37 -37.70
CA GLU A 186 -37.06 -6.58 -36.93
C GLU A 186 -37.58 -6.24 -35.52
N LYS A 187 -38.85 -5.82 -35.40
CA LYS A 187 -39.48 -5.56 -34.08
C LYS A 187 -39.49 -6.82 -33.21
N SER A 188 -39.81 -7.98 -33.77
CA SER A 188 -39.87 -9.25 -33.05
C SER A 188 -38.48 -9.74 -32.60
N GLU A 189 -37.48 -9.63 -33.47
CA GLU A 189 -36.08 -9.93 -33.17
C GLU A 189 -35.52 -9.02 -32.07
N LEU A 190 -35.73 -7.70 -32.18
CA LEU A 190 -35.32 -6.72 -31.17
C LEU A 190 -36.02 -6.94 -29.83
N GLN A 191 -37.32 -7.25 -29.83
CA GLN A 191 -38.08 -7.54 -28.61
C GLN A 191 -37.61 -8.84 -27.94
N THR A 192 -37.21 -9.84 -28.72
CA THR A 192 -36.63 -11.10 -28.23
C THR A 192 -35.22 -10.88 -27.66
N ALA A 193 -34.37 -10.11 -28.36
CA ALA A 193 -33.04 -9.73 -27.88
C ALA A 193 -33.08 -8.88 -26.60
N LEU A 194 -34.06 -7.98 -26.48
CA LEU A 194 -34.31 -7.22 -25.25
C LEU A 194 -34.71 -8.14 -24.08
N GLY A 195 -35.55 -9.14 -24.33
CA GLY A 195 -35.90 -10.16 -23.33
C GLY A 195 -34.69 -10.95 -22.83
N HIS A 196 -33.86 -11.45 -23.74
CA HIS A 196 -32.63 -12.17 -23.39
C HIS A 196 -31.62 -11.31 -22.63
N THR A 197 -31.40 -10.05 -23.06
CA THR A 197 -30.46 -9.14 -22.38
C THR A 197 -30.94 -8.70 -21.00
N GLN A 198 -32.25 -8.46 -20.81
CA GLN A 198 -32.82 -8.23 -19.48
C GLN A 198 -32.66 -9.45 -18.56
N GLN A 199 -32.88 -10.66 -19.07
CA GLN A 199 -32.74 -11.88 -18.26
C GLN A 199 -31.27 -12.14 -17.88
N ALA A 200 -30.32 -11.93 -18.80
CA ALA A 200 -28.89 -12.02 -18.50
C ALA A 200 -28.46 -10.96 -17.45
N ALA A 201 -28.96 -9.72 -17.55
CA ALA A 201 -28.69 -8.68 -16.56
C ALA A 201 -29.23 -9.05 -15.16
N ARG A 202 -30.43 -9.62 -15.06
CA ARG A 202 -30.99 -10.14 -13.80
C ARG A 202 -30.14 -11.25 -13.20
N GLN A 203 -29.70 -12.21 -14.02
CA GLN A 203 -28.80 -13.28 -13.58
C GLN A 203 -27.47 -12.72 -13.04
N LYS A 204 -26.88 -11.72 -13.71
CA LYS A 204 -25.65 -11.06 -13.25
C LYS A 204 -25.82 -10.20 -12.00
N SER A 205 -27.01 -9.63 -11.74
CA SER A 205 -27.33 -9.02 -10.44
C SER A 205 -27.28 -10.08 -9.33
N GLY A 206 -28.00 -11.19 -9.51
CA GLY A 206 -28.02 -12.29 -8.54
C GLY A 206 -26.63 -12.87 -8.26
N GLU A 207 -25.81 -13.11 -9.30
CA GLU A 207 -24.40 -13.52 -9.12
C GLU A 207 -23.57 -12.51 -8.31
N ALA A 208 -23.77 -11.20 -8.54
CA ALA A 208 -23.06 -10.15 -7.80
C ALA A 208 -23.50 -10.06 -6.33
N GLU A 209 -24.79 -10.23 -6.06
CA GLU A 209 -25.37 -10.28 -4.71
C GLU A 209 -24.85 -11.51 -3.93
N ASP A 210 -24.79 -12.68 -4.58
CA ASP A 210 -24.22 -13.93 -4.04
C ASP A 210 -22.73 -13.76 -3.70
N LEU A 211 -21.96 -13.11 -4.57
CA LEU A 211 -20.54 -12.81 -4.34
C LEU A 211 -20.33 -11.77 -3.24
N ALA A 212 -21.21 -10.77 -3.11
CA ALA A 212 -21.18 -9.81 -2.02
C ALA A 212 -21.46 -10.46 -0.67
N ALA A 213 -22.46 -11.36 -0.59
CA ALA A 213 -22.76 -12.12 0.63
C ALA A 213 -21.59 -13.04 1.05
N ARG A 214 -20.97 -13.73 0.09
CA ARG A 214 -19.76 -14.55 0.34
C ARG A 214 -18.59 -13.71 0.82
N LEU A 215 -18.38 -12.51 0.25
CA LEU A 215 -17.34 -11.57 0.68
C LEU A 215 -17.61 -11.05 2.11
N GLN A 216 -18.86 -10.75 2.46
CA GLN A 216 -19.25 -10.34 3.82
C GLN A 216 -18.99 -11.45 4.85
N SER A 217 -19.39 -12.69 4.54
CA SER A 217 -19.10 -13.86 5.40
C SER A 217 -17.59 -14.08 5.58
N SER A 218 -16.81 -13.94 4.50
CA SER A 218 -15.34 -14.03 4.55
C SER A 218 -14.72 -12.94 5.45
N ARG A 219 -15.20 -11.70 5.35
CA ARG A 219 -14.77 -10.58 6.23
C ARG A 219 -15.12 -10.83 7.70
N GLN A 220 -16.30 -11.36 7.99
CA GLN A 220 -16.68 -11.75 9.35
C GLN A 220 -15.75 -12.83 9.90
N ARG A 221 -15.45 -13.87 9.11
CA ARG A 221 -14.52 -14.95 9.50
C ARG A 221 -13.09 -14.45 9.71
N VAL A 222 -12.60 -13.51 8.89
CA VAL A 222 -11.29 -12.87 9.12
C VAL A 222 -11.30 -12.11 10.46
N SER A 223 -12.34 -11.33 10.74
CA SER A 223 -12.44 -10.58 12.00
C SER A 223 -12.62 -11.48 13.24
N GLU A 224 -13.23 -12.65 13.09
CA GLU A 224 -13.25 -13.70 14.12
C GLU A 224 -11.84 -14.27 14.35
N LEU A 225 -11.12 -14.63 13.28
CA LEU A 225 -9.75 -15.12 13.36
C LEU A 225 -8.80 -14.10 13.99
N GLU A 226 -8.89 -12.83 13.64
CA GLU A 226 -8.13 -11.72 14.26
C GLU A 226 -8.35 -11.65 15.79
N ARG A 227 -9.58 -11.84 16.26
CA ARG A 227 -9.89 -11.92 17.70
C ARG A 227 -9.28 -13.17 18.35
N THR A 228 -9.37 -14.33 17.70
CA THR A 228 -8.76 -15.56 18.24
C THR A 228 -7.22 -15.47 18.30
N LEU A 229 -6.57 -14.91 17.27
CA LEU A 229 -5.12 -14.67 17.25
C LEU A 229 -4.70 -13.67 18.35
N SER A 230 -5.48 -12.61 18.57
CA SER A 230 -5.26 -11.66 19.66
C SER A 230 -5.37 -12.32 21.05
N SER A 231 -6.38 -13.17 21.23
CA SER A 231 -6.59 -13.95 22.46
C SER A 231 -5.47 -14.96 22.70
N ILE A 232 -5.07 -15.71 21.67
CA ILE A 232 -3.94 -16.67 21.73
C ILE A 232 -2.63 -15.93 22.01
N SER A 233 -2.37 -14.77 21.40
CA SER A 233 -1.17 -13.96 21.68
C SER A 233 -1.14 -13.45 23.12
N MET A 234 -2.29 -13.05 23.68
CA MET A 234 -2.41 -12.68 25.09
C MET A 234 -2.16 -13.88 26.02
N GLN A 235 -2.74 -15.04 25.71
CA GLN A 235 -2.55 -16.28 26.46
C GLN A 235 -1.09 -16.77 26.40
N GLN A 236 -0.44 -16.67 25.24
CA GLN A 236 0.99 -16.95 25.07
C GLN A 236 1.82 -16.02 25.97
N LYS A 237 1.60 -14.71 25.92
CA LYS A 237 2.32 -13.74 26.78
C LYS A 237 2.10 -14.00 28.28
N GLN A 238 0.94 -14.51 28.68
CA GLN A 238 0.68 -14.94 30.06
C GLN A 238 1.42 -16.24 30.40
N SER A 239 1.42 -17.23 29.50
CA SER A 239 2.17 -18.49 29.67
C SER A 239 3.69 -18.26 29.72
N GLU A 240 4.23 -17.34 28.91
CA GLU A 240 5.63 -16.93 28.96
C GLU A 240 6.03 -16.24 30.27
N LYS A 241 5.13 -15.42 30.85
CA LYS A 241 5.35 -14.84 32.19
C LYS A 241 5.39 -15.95 33.24
N HIS A 242 4.42 -16.86 33.23
CA HIS A 242 4.37 -17.97 34.17
C HIS A 242 5.57 -18.92 34.05
N ASN A 243 6.04 -19.20 32.83
CA ASN A 243 7.26 -19.98 32.61
C ASN A 243 8.52 -19.24 33.14
N LYS A 244 8.60 -17.91 32.99
CA LYS A 244 9.66 -17.08 33.59
C LYS A 244 9.59 -17.05 35.13
N GLU A 245 8.42 -17.23 35.73
CA GLU A 245 8.23 -17.41 37.17
C GLU A 245 8.71 -18.80 37.63
N LEU A 246 8.24 -19.87 36.99
CA LEU A 246 8.66 -21.25 37.26
C LEU A 246 10.18 -21.46 37.09
N VAL A 247 10.81 -20.79 36.12
CA VAL A 247 12.28 -20.81 35.94
C VAL A 247 12.99 -20.16 37.13
N LYS A 248 12.49 -19.03 37.66
CA LYS A 248 13.04 -18.40 38.88
C LYS A 248 12.85 -19.29 40.10
N GLU A 249 11.67 -19.88 40.28
CA GLU A 249 11.40 -20.81 41.39
C GLU A 249 12.33 -22.04 41.33
N ARG A 250 12.49 -22.64 40.15
CA ARG A 250 13.43 -23.74 39.90
C ARG A 250 14.86 -23.36 40.30
N ASP A 251 15.33 -22.18 39.92
CA ASP A 251 16.72 -21.79 40.18
C ASP A 251 16.94 -21.31 41.63
N ASN A 252 15.92 -20.73 42.27
CA ASN A 252 15.90 -20.53 43.73
C ASN A 252 15.97 -21.87 44.49
N LEU A 253 15.18 -22.88 44.07
CA LEU A 253 15.19 -24.21 44.67
C LEU A 253 16.54 -24.93 44.46
N LYS A 254 17.18 -24.79 43.30
CA LYS A 254 18.56 -25.28 43.09
C LYS A 254 19.56 -24.61 44.04
N LEU A 255 19.47 -23.29 44.21
CA LEU A 255 20.35 -22.56 45.12
C LEU A 255 20.15 -23.01 46.57
N GLU A 256 18.91 -23.29 46.98
CA GLU A 256 18.60 -23.80 48.31
C GLU A 256 19.08 -25.25 48.51
N LEU A 257 18.89 -26.12 47.51
CA LEU A 257 19.46 -27.47 47.51
C LEU A 257 20.99 -27.46 47.58
N TYR A 258 21.67 -26.51 46.92
CA TYR A 258 23.11 -26.35 47.00
C TYR A 258 23.58 -25.94 48.42
N LYS A 259 22.88 -25.00 49.07
CA LYS A 259 23.15 -24.66 50.49
C LYS A 259 22.95 -25.87 51.40
N GLN A 260 21.86 -26.63 51.20
CA GLN A 260 21.55 -27.81 52.00
C GLN A 260 22.58 -28.94 51.79
N SER A 261 23.08 -29.13 50.55
CA SER A 261 24.17 -30.06 50.26
C SER A 261 25.45 -29.66 51.02
N LYS A 262 25.86 -28.39 50.93
CA LYS A 262 27.04 -27.88 51.63
C LYS A 262 26.92 -28.01 53.15
N GLY A 263 25.77 -27.66 53.72
CA GLY A 263 25.50 -27.86 55.15
C GLY A 263 25.50 -29.33 55.56
N SER A 264 25.02 -30.23 54.70
CA SER A 264 25.09 -31.68 54.92
C SER A 264 26.52 -32.21 54.86
N GLU A 265 27.36 -31.67 53.99
CA GLU A 265 28.79 -31.98 53.90
C GLU A 265 29.55 -31.49 55.15
N GLU A 266 29.28 -30.28 55.62
CA GLU A 266 29.83 -29.73 56.87
C GLU A 266 29.43 -30.57 58.09
N ILE A 267 28.15 -30.93 58.23
CA ILE A 267 27.66 -31.81 59.29
C ILE A 267 28.25 -33.23 59.16
N LYS A 268 28.47 -33.73 57.95
CA LYS A 268 29.12 -35.03 57.72
C LYS A 268 30.60 -35.01 58.13
N GLN A 269 31.31 -33.91 57.87
CA GLN A 269 32.68 -33.72 58.34
C GLN A 269 32.72 -33.69 59.88
N GLN A 270 31.89 -32.87 60.52
CA GLN A 270 31.81 -32.80 61.99
C GLN A 270 31.52 -34.17 62.62
N ASN A 271 30.60 -34.95 62.03
CA ASN A 271 30.32 -36.31 62.47
C ASN A 271 31.52 -37.26 62.31
N SER A 272 32.33 -37.12 61.25
CA SER A 272 33.56 -37.91 61.09
C SER A 272 34.63 -37.54 62.13
N GLU A 273 34.84 -36.25 62.41
CA GLU A 273 35.77 -35.78 63.44
C GLU A 273 35.36 -36.25 64.85
N LEU A 274 34.05 -36.21 65.16
CA LEU A 274 33.51 -36.72 66.42
C LEU A 274 33.63 -38.25 66.52
N SER A 275 33.43 -38.96 65.40
CA SER A 275 33.59 -40.42 65.34
C SER A 275 35.06 -40.86 65.55
N GLU A 276 36.01 -40.07 65.05
CA GLU A 276 37.44 -40.31 65.25
C GLU A 276 37.88 -40.01 66.70
N LYS A 277 37.45 -38.87 67.27
CA LYS A 277 37.65 -38.54 68.69
C LYS A 277 37.08 -39.63 69.60
N LEU A 278 35.86 -40.12 69.33
CA LEU A 278 35.27 -41.24 70.06
C LEU A 278 36.09 -42.53 69.91
N ARG A 279 36.63 -42.82 68.72
CA ARG A 279 37.50 -43.98 68.49
C ARG A 279 38.80 -43.91 69.30
N SER A 280 39.41 -42.72 69.40
CA SER A 280 40.59 -42.49 70.26
C SER A 280 40.27 -42.82 71.71
N VAL A 281 39.24 -42.20 72.28
CA VAL A 281 38.82 -42.41 73.67
C VAL A 281 38.42 -43.87 73.96
N VAL A 282 37.80 -44.57 73.00
CA VAL A 282 37.52 -46.02 73.13
C VAL A 282 38.81 -46.85 73.10
N SER A 283 39.79 -46.49 72.27
CA SER A 283 41.10 -47.14 72.22
C SER A 283 41.87 -46.93 73.53
N GLU A 284 41.93 -45.69 74.02
CA GLU A 284 42.52 -45.31 75.32
C GLU A 284 41.84 -46.08 76.46
N ASN A 285 40.51 -46.14 76.49
CA ASN A 285 39.76 -46.90 77.49
C ASN A 285 40.02 -48.43 77.40
N SER A 286 40.28 -48.96 76.20
CA SER A 286 40.65 -50.37 76.03
C SER A 286 42.08 -50.67 76.50
N ALA A 287 43.03 -49.75 76.31
CA ALA A 287 44.37 -49.86 76.87
C ALA A 287 44.34 -49.82 78.40
N MET A 288 43.64 -48.83 78.98
CA MET A 288 43.45 -48.74 80.44
C MET A 288 42.77 -49.97 81.04
N LYS A 289 41.88 -50.66 80.29
CA LYS A 289 41.29 -51.93 80.71
C LYS A 289 42.30 -53.07 80.73
N LEU A 290 43.16 -53.17 79.71
CA LEU A 290 44.24 -54.16 79.69
C LEU A 290 45.24 -53.91 80.83
N ASP A 291 45.58 -52.65 81.11
CA ASP A 291 46.42 -52.28 82.27
C ASP A 291 45.76 -52.70 83.60
N VAL A 292 44.45 -52.47 83.76
CA VAL A 292 43.68 -52.90 84.94
C VAL A 292 43.58 -54.42 85.04
N GLU A 293 43.37 -55.14 83.94
CA GLU A 293 43.40 -56.61 83.92
C GLU A 293 44.78 -57.16 84.30
N ASP A 294 45.86 -56.55 83.83
CA ASP A 294 47.24 -56.94 84.19
C ASP A 294 47.63 -56.53 85.61
N LEU A 295 47.02 -55.49 86.18
CA LEU A 295 47.09 -55.20 87.62
C LEU A 295 46.27 -56.22 88.43
N HIS A 296 45.10 -56.63 87.94
CA HIS A 296 44.28 -57.63 88.61
C HIS A 296 44.93 -59.02 88.61
N LYS A 297 45.54 -59.47 87.50
CA LYS A 297 46.34 -60.71 87.46
C LYS A 297 47.51 -60.70 88.46
N LYS A 298 48.14 -59.53 88.68
CA LYS A 298 49.19 -59.36 89.70
C LYS A 298 48.61 -59.42 91.12
N LEU A 299 47.39 -58.90 91.33
CA LEU A 299 46.66 -58.99 92.58
C LEU A 299 46.22 -60.44 92.87
N GLU A 300 45.53 -61.13 91.94
CA GLU A 300 45.16 -62.55 92.05
C GLU A 300 46.38 -63.44 92.36
N MET A 301 47.53 -63.16 91.75
CA MET A 301 48.77 -63.88 92.03
C MET A 301 49.32 -63.60 93.45
N ALA A 302 49.12 -62.40 93.99
CA ALA A 302 49.44 -62.07 95.38
C ALA A 302 48.44 -62.68 96.37
N GLU A 303 47.14 -62.66 96.05
CA GLU A 303 46.08 -63.32 96.80
C GLU A 303 46.27 -64.84 96.84
N LEU A 304 46.70 -65.46 95.75
CA LEU A 304 47.05 -66.89 95.71
C LEU A 304 48.27 -67.21 96.59
N MET A 305 49.27 -66.32 96.69
CA MET A 305 50.34 -66.48 97.67
C MET A 305 49.79 -66.40 99.10
N ILE A 306 48.93 -65.42 99.40
CA ILE A 306 48.27 -65.30 100.71
C ILE A 306 47.44 -66.55 101.04
N GLN A 307 46.62 -67.03 100.11
CA GLN A 307 45.74 -68.19 100.30
C GLN A 307 46.51 -69.51 100.44
N GLN A 308 47.72 -69.63 99.86
CA GLN A 308 48.63 -70.75 100.13
C GLN A 308 49.16 -70.75 101.57
N PHE A 309 49.38 -69.59 102.18
CA PHE A 309 49.67 -69.50 103.62
C PHE A 309 48.43 -69.88 104.46
N SER A 310 47.25 -69.37 104.12
CA SER A 310 46.04 -69.53 104.94
C SER A 310 45.39 -70.91 104.91
N ASN A 311 45.55 -71.68 103.83
CA ASN A 311 44.99 -73.05 103.74
C ASN A 311 45.65 -74.06 104.69
N HIS A 312 46.67 -73.66 105.47
CA HIS A 312 47.13 -74.41 106.64
C HIS A 312 46.16 -74.23 107.82
N THR A 313 45.10 -75.06 107.87
CA THR A 313 44.07 -75.04 108.95
C THR A 313 44.57 -75.61 110.29
N GLY A 314 45.65 -75.01 110.80
CA GLY A 314 46.21 -75.17 112.15
C GLY A 314 46.79 -73.87 112.72
N ASN A 315 46.59 -72.74 112.02
CA ASN A 315 47.05 -71.40 112.39
C ASN A 315 45.87 -70.43 112.53
N VAL A 316 46.15 -69.22 113.03
CA VAL A 316 45.22 -68.10 113.29
C VAL A 316 44.49 -67.58 112.02
N ASP A 317 44.95 -68.01 110.84
CA ASP A 317 44.84 -67.25 109.60
C ASP A 317 43.42 -67.22 108.98
N ALA A 318 42.55 -68.21 109.24
CA ALA A 318 41.17 -68.17 108.74
C ALA A 318 40.32 -67.05 109.39
N ASN A 319 40.61 -66.72 110.64
CA ASN A 319 40.01 -65.55 111.31
C ASN A 319 40.68 -64.25 110.82
N GLN A 320 41.97 -64.33 110.49
CA GLN A 320 42.77 -63.25 109.92
C GLN A 320 42.33 -62.90 108.48
N GLN A 321 41.81 -63.84 107.69
CA GLN A 321 41.20 -63.57 106.39
C GLN A 321 39.87 -62.80 106.50
N LEU A 322 39.01 -63.13 107.48
CA LEU A 322 37.78 -62.34 107.73
C LEU A 322 38.11 -60.94 108.25
N GLN A 323 39.15 -60.83 109.08
CA GLN A 323 39.74 -59.56 109.51
C GLN A 323 40.25 -58.75 108.29
N MET A 324 41.04 -59.37 107.40
CA MET A 324 41.55 -58.73 106.18
C MET A 324 40.43 -58.27 105.25
N ALA A 325 39.34 -59.03 105.08
CA ALA A 325 38.20 -58.60 104.25
C ALA A 325 37.44 -57.39 104.83
N LEU A 326 37.44 -57.22 106.17
CA LEU A 326 36.88 -56.03 106.82
C LEU A 326 37.85 -54.83 106.74
N GLU A 327 39.15 -55.09 106.85
CA GLU A 327 40.21 -54.09 106.66
C GLU A 327 40.29 -53.63 105.20
N GLU A 328 40.08 -54.51 104.24
CA GLU A 328 39.95 -54.22 102.81
C GLU A 328 38.71 -53.37 102.53
N ARG A 329 37.54 -53.71 103.09
CA ARG A 329 36.36 -52.86 102.98
C ARG A 329 36.58 -51.46 103.56
N ALA A 330 37.28 -51.36 104.70
CA ALA A 330 37.69 -50.08 105.27
C ALA A 330 38.73 -49.34 104.41
N SER A 331 39.62 -50.07 103.71
CA SER A 331 40.57 -49.51 102.74
C SER A 331 39.85 -48.95 101.50
N LEU A 332 38.78 -49.59 101.04
CA LEU A 332 37.96 -49.11 99.92
C LEU A 332 37.09 -47.93 100.33
N GLU A 333 36.53 -47.96 101.55
CA GLU A 333 35.83 -46.79 102.13
C GLU A 333 36.78 -45.58 102.26
N THR A 334 38.03 -45.79 102.70
CA THR A 334 39.03 -44.70 102.77
C THR A 334 39.57 -44.26 101.41
N GLN A 335 39.69 -45.15 100.43
CA GLN A 335 39.99 -44.76 99.03
C GLN A 335 38.84 -43.92 98.45
N ILE A 336 37.57 -44.25 98.73
CA ILE A 336 36.42 -43.46 98.29
C ILE A 336 36.42 -42.08 98.95
N THR A 337 36.76 -41.95 100.24
CA THR A 337 36.91 -40.63 100.86
C THR A 337 38.08 -39.85 100.26
N GLN A 338 39.23 -40.48 100.03
CA GLN A 338 40.39 -39.84 99.38
C GLN A 338 40.08 -39.35 97.96
N LEU A 339 39.34 -40.13 97.17
CA LEU A 339 38.88 -39.71 95.84
C LEU A 339 37.84 -38.58 95.91
N SER A 340 36.95 -38.60 96.91
CA SER A 340 36.01 -37.50 97.16
C SER A 340 36.71 -36.21 97.60
N GLU A 341 37.77 -36.33 98.40
CA GLU A 341 38.63 -35.22 98.83
C GLU A 341 39.46 -34.67 97.67
N SER A 342 40.06 -35.51 96.82
CA SER A 342 40.81 -35.06 95.64
C SER A 342 39.89 -34.37 94.62
N LEU A 343 38.65 -34.84 94.44
CA LEU A 343 37.64 -34.15 93.64
C LEU A 343 37.18 -32.81 94.24
N HIS A 344 37.26 -32.64 95.56
CA HIS A 344 37.04 -31.34 96.20
C HIS A 344 38.26 -30.42 96.05
N GLN A 345 39.49 -30.94 96.18
CA GLN A 345 40.72 -30.19 95.94
C GLN A 345 40.79 -29.69 94.50
N LEU A 346 40.59 -30.55 93.50
CA LEU A 346 40.58 -30.18 92.08
C LEU A 346 39.48 -29.14 91.75
N ARG A 347 38.33 -29.18 92.43
CA ARG A 347 37.30 -28.13 92.31
C ARG A 347 37.77 -26.81 92.92
N ALA A 348 38.32 -26.84 94.14
CA ALA A 348 38.82 -25.66 94.83
C ALA A 348 40.01 -25.01 94.09
N GLU A 349 40.91 -25.82 93.50
CA GLU A 349 41.98 -25.36 92.62
C GLU A 349 41.42 -24.71 91.36
N ARG A 350 40.48 -25.36 90.66
CA ARG A 350 39.79 -24.82 89.48
C ARG A 350 39.09 -23.50 89.80
N ASP A 351 38.43 -23.40 90.95
CA ASP A 351 37.79 -22.17 91.42
C ASP A 351 38.83 -21.08 91.76
N GLN A 352 39.95 -21.43 92.41
CA GLN A 352 41.05 -20.51 92.68
C GLN A 352 41.74 -20.01 91.39
N TYR A 353 41.90 -20.86 90.37
CA TYR A 353 42.39 -20.45 89.05
C TYR A 353 41.43 -19.48 88.36
N VAL A 354 40.11 -19.67 88.49
CA VAL A 354 39.11 -18.73 87.97
C VAL A 354 39.19 -17.37 88.67
N GLU A 355 39.41 -17.31 89.99
CA GLU A 355 39.63 -16.02 90.67
C GLU A 355 40.97 -15.39 90.29
N LYS A 356 42.08 -16.15 90.22
CA LYS A 356 43.39 -15.64 89.75
C LYS A 356 43.29 -15.00 88.36
N LEU A 357 42.57 -15.63 87.42
CA LEU A 357 42.37 -15.08 86.07
C LEU A 357 41.53 -13.79 86.07
N LYS A 358 40.62 -13.59 87.03
CA LYS A 358 39.90 -12.31 87.22
C LYS A 358 40.80 -11.25 87.84
N GLU A 359 41.62 -11.61 88.83
CA GLU A 359 42.60 -10.71 89.46
C GLU A 359 43.62 -10.22 88.42
N GLU A 360 44.22 -11.13 87.66
CA GLU A 360 45.12 -10.82 86.54
C GLU A 360 44.42 -9.97 85.48
N GLY A 361 43.19 -10.32 85.08
CA GLY A 361 42.39 -9.52 84.15
C GLY A 361 42.14 -8.08 84.64
N SER A 362 41.87 -7.91 85.94
CA SER A 362 41.71 -6.59 86.57
C SER A 362 43.02 -5.80 86.61
N ILE A 363 44.15 -6.46 86.92
CA ILE A 363 45.50 -5.86 86.90
C ILE A 363 45.85 -5.42 85.48
N TRP A 364 45.60 -6.25 84.46
CA TRP A 364 45.82 -5.88 83.05
C TRP A 364 44.93 -4.72 82.62
N GLN A 365 43.65 -4.71 82.99
CA GLN A 365 42.73 -3.60 82.72
C GLN A 365 43.23 -2.29 83.35
N GLN A 366 43.66 -2.32 84.62
CA GLN A 366 44.24 -1.17 85.31
C GLN A 366 45.56 -0.72 84.68
N ARG A 367 46.41 -1.66 84.23
CA ARG A 367 47.68 -1.37 83.54
C ARG A 367 47.46 -0.70 82.19
N VAL A 368 46.47 -1.15 81.42
CA VAL A 368 46.05 -0.52 80.15
C VAL A 368 45.51 0.89 80.40
N GLN A 369 44.69 1.08 81.44
CA GLN A 369 44.23 2.41 81.84
C GLN A 369 45.40 3.34 82.20
N GLN A 370 46.32 2.91 83.07
CA GLN A 370 47.53 3.67 83.42
C GLN A 370 48.38 4.04 82.21
N LEU A 371 48.57 3.11 81.25
CA LEU A 371 49.31 3.39 80.02
C LEU A 371 48.56 4.38 79.11
N SER A 372 47.23 4.30 79.01
CA SER A 372 46.44 5.26 78.25
C SER A 372 46.47 6.67 78.87
N GLU A 373 46.47 6.78 80.20
CA GLU A 373 46.65 8.02 80.95
C GLU A 373 48.05 8.62 80.70
N GLN A 374 49.09 7.80 80.74
CA GLN A 374 50.47 8.21 80.44
C GLN A 374 50.64 8.64 78.98
N VAL A 375 50.02 7.95 78.01
CA VAL A 375 50.05 8.36 76.61
C VAL A 375 49.31 9.69 76.41
N ARG A 376 48.21 9.94 77.14
CA ARG A 376 47.52 11.24 77.15
C ARG A 376 48.41 12.34 77.71
N THR A 377 49.03 12.17 78.88
CA THR A 377 49.91 13.21 79.45
C THR A 377 51.15 13.43 78.61
N MET A 378 51.77 12.37 78.07
CA MET A 378 52.90 12.48 77.13
C MET A 378 52.51 13.19 75.83
N ALA A 379 51.26 13.09 75.36
CA ALA A 379 50.77 13.85 74.22
C ALA A 379 50.61 15.34 74.55
N GLU A 380 50.02 15.66 75.71
CA GLU A 380 49.88 17.04 76.21
C GLU A 380 51.24 17.70 76.53
N GLU A 381 52.22 16.92 76.99
CA GLU A 381 53.61 17.36 77.18
C GLU A 381 54.35 17.52 75.85
N LYS A 382 54.17 16.59 74.89
CA LYS A 382 54.70 16.73 73.53
C LYS A 382 54.15 17.99 72.85
N GLU A 383 52.87 18.31 73.01
CA GLU A 383 52.27 19.52 72.43
C GLU A 383 52.88 20.80 73.04
N LYS A 384 53.05 20.85 74.37
CA LYS A 384 53.79 21.93 75.05
C LYS A 384 55.25 22.02 74.59
N HIS A 385 55.92 20.89 74.41
CA HIS A 385 57.30 20.86 73.92
C HIS A 385 57.41 21.24 72.44
N VAL A 386 56.42 20.95 71.59
CA VAL A 386 56.37 21.47 70.21
C VAL A 386 56.19 22.98 70.20
N ALA A 387 55.35 23.55 71.08
CA ALA A 387 55.25 25.00 71.24
C ALA A 387 56.57 25.63 71.76
N GLN A 388 57.22 25.01 72.75
CA GLN A 388 58.55 25.44 73.20
C GLN A 388 59.64 25.26 72.14
N ILE A 389 59.56 24.24 71.28
CA ILE A 389 60.51 24.06 70.17
C ILE A 389 60.30 25.15 69.12
N GLN A 390 59.07 25.55 68.80
CA GLN A 390 58.82 26.69 67.90
C GLN A 390 59.36 28.02 68.49
N GLU A 391 59.22 28.23 69.80
CA GLU A 391 59.81 29.36 70.52
C GLU A 391 61.36 29.30 70.55
N LEU A 392 61.93 28.11 70.76
CA LEU A 392 63.38 27.90 70.77
C LEU A 392 64.00 27.92 69.37
N GLU A 393 63.31 27.50 68.32
CA GLU A 393 63.74 27.63 66.93
C GLU A 393 63.85 29.10 66.53
N SER A 394 62.89 29.93 66.94
CA SER A 394 63.00 31.39 66.84
C SER A 394 64.30 31.89 67.51
N ASN A 395 64.56 31.49 68.75
CA ASN A 395 65.77 31.90 69.50
C ASN A 395 67.09 31.30 68.94
N VAL A 396 67.04 30.13 68.31
CA VAL A 396 68.21 29.47 67.68
C VAL A 396 68.57 30.14 66.35
N THR A 397 67.59 30.68 65.60
CA THR A 397 67.93 31.54 64.44
C THR A 397 68.65 32.83 64.85
N GLU A 398 68.42 33.34 66.06
CA GLU A 398 69.16 34.48 66.62
C GLU A 398 70.59 34.08 67.07
N LEU A 399 70.74 32.91 67.70
CA LEU A 399 72.00 32.45 68.31
C LEU A 399 72.97 31.70 67.38
N LEU A 400 72.51 31.20 66.22
CA LEU A 400 73.39 30.65 65.16
C LEU A 400 74.36 31.69 64.55
N SER A 401 74.33 32.93 65.04
CA SER A 401 75.30 33.98 64.73
C SER A 401 76.72 33.80 65.33
N LYS A 402 77.02 32.82 66.23
CA LYS A 402 78.26 32.84 67.08
C LYS A 402 78.98 31.50 67.53
N SER A 403 79.95 30.95 66.76
CA SER A 403 81.28 30.29 67.17
C SER A 403 81.46 28.82 67.76
N ALA A 404 82.70 28.21 67.78
CA ALA A 404 83.10 26.79 68.21
C ALA A 404 84.66 26.40 68.40
N VAL A 405 85.10 25.18 68.94
CA VAL A 405 86.42 24.33 68.83
C VAL A 405 86.96 23.44 70.11
N LYS A 406 88.10 22.59 70.15
CA LYS A 406 88.31 21.21 70.89
C LYS A 406 89.65 20.69 71.76
N PRO A 407 90.34 19.44 71.81
CA PRO A 407 90.94 18.65 73.05
C PRO A 407 92.36 17.80 73.11
N MET A 408 92.70 16.93 74.18
CA MET A 408 93.67 15.68 74.40
C MET A 408 95.11 15.74 75.17
N ASP A 409 95.99 14.78 75.74
CA ASP A 409 96.23 13.31 76.26
C ASP A 409 97.73 13.06 76.92
N VAL A 410 98.51 11.99 77.46
CA VAL A 410 98.64 10.56 78.14
C VAL A 410 100.22 10.14 78.42
N GLU A 411 100.99 9.18 79.15
CA GLU A 411 101.17 8.00 80.20
C GLU A 411 102.69 7.91 80.86
N PRO A 412 103.57 6.87 81.34
CA PRO A 412 103.71 5.36 81.76
C PRO A 412 104.71 4.87 83.01
N SER A 413 105.40 3.64 83.10
CA SER A 413 106.23 2.96 84.28
C SER A 413 107.50 1.97 83.98
N LEU A 414 108.30 1.05 84.72
CA LEU A 414 108.54 0.31 86.09
C LEU A 414 109.88 -0.66 86.27
N PRO A 415 110.61 -0.97 87.45
CA PRO A 415 111.81 -1.96 87.66
C PRO A 415 112.17 -2.77 89.05
N ALA A 416 113.22 -3.69 89.24
CA ALA A 416 113.62 -4.52 90.52
C ALA A 416 115.03 -5.32 90.76
N GLY A 417 115.42 -5.91 91.97
CA GLY A 417 116.33 -7.15 92.27
C GLY A 417 117.54 -7.28 93.36
N PRO A 418 117.74 -8.40 94.18
CA PRO A 418 119.04 -8.84 94.87
C PRO A 418 119.28 -10.39 95.28
N THR A 419 120.41 -10.83 95.93
CA THR A 419 120.71 -12.26 96.42
C THR A 419 121.72 -12.45 97.62
N ALA A 420 121.70 -13.58 98.37
CA ALA A 420 122.77 -14.09 99.30
C ALA A 420 122.60 -15.54 99.93
N ALA A 421 121.80 -16.46 99.40
CA ALA A 421 122.26 -17.55 98.52
C ALA A 421 123.05 -18.76 99.15
N GLU A 422 124.39 -18.75 99.19
CA GLU A 422 125.19 -19.92 98.74
C GLU A 422 125.46 -21.11 99.69
N LEU A 423 125.01 -21.11 100.96
CA LEU A 423 125.29 -22.22 101.89
C LEU A 423 124.08 -22.94 102.49
N SER A 424 122.87 -22.37 102.49
CA SER A 424 121.68 -23.25 102.55
C SER A 424 121.64 -24.10 101.27
N LEU A 425 122.00 -23.47 100.14
CA LEU A 425 122.12 -23.99 98.78
C LEU A 425 122.74 -25.38 98.65
N GLN A 426 123.61 -25.87 99.55
CA GLN A 426 124.19 -27.21 99.44
C GLN A 426 123.35 -28.33 100.10
N GLU A 427 122.61 -28.05 101.17
CA GLU A 427 121.54 -28.95 101.65
C GLU A 427 120.28 -28.78 100.82
N GLU A 428 120.00 -27.55 100.36
CA GLU A 428 119.05 -27.27 99.29
C GLU A 428 119.36 -28.15 98.08
N ILE A 429 120.59 -28.18 97.53
CA ILE A 429 120.93 -28.99 96.35
C ILE A 429 120.56 -30.47 96.51
N LYS A 430 120.68 -31.06 97.70
CA LYS A 430 120.25 -32.46 97.93
C LYS A 430 118.73 -32.59 98.07
N ARG A 431 118.08 -31.63 98.72
CA ARG A 431 116.63 -31.58 98.88
C ARG A 431 115.95 -31.31 97.53
N LEU A 432 116.37 -30.25 96.84
CA LEU A 432 116.11 -29.91 95.44
C LEU A 432 116.45 -31.04 94.47
N GLN A 433 117.42 -31.92 94.74
CA GLN A 433 117.66 -33.11 93.91
C GLN A 433 116.53 -34.13 94.05
N HIS A 434 116.10 -34.42 95.28
CA HIS A 434 114.98 -35.32 95.53
C HIS A 434 113.64 -34.72 95.11
N GLU A 435 113.39 -33.45 95.47
CA GLU A 435 112.24 -32.66 95.00
C GLU A 435 112.24 -32.55 93.47
N LYS A 436 113.40 -32.42 92.80
CA LYS A 436 113.49 -32.49 91.33
C LYS A 436 113.11 -33.88 90.80
N GLU A 437 113.47 -34.97 91.48
CA GLU A 437 113.06 -36.32 91.06
C GLU A 437 111.54 -36.53 91.24
N GLU A 438 110.96 -36.03 92.34
CA GLU A 438 109.50 -36.02 92.54
C GLU A 438 108.77 -35.11 91.54
N LEU A 439 109.24 -33.86 91.34
CA LEU A 439 108.74 -32.94 90.33
C LEU A 439 108.92 -33.48 88.91
N HIS A 440 109.97 -34.25 88.63
CA HIS A 440 110.15 -34.91 87.35
C HIS A 440 109.17 -36.08 87.18
N GLY A 441 108.86 -36.83 88.25
CA GLY A 441 107.80 -37.83 88.27
C GLY A 441 106.41 -37.22 88.04
N GLN A 442 106.09 -36.13 88.75
CA GLN A 442 104.85 -35.36 88.60
C GLN A 442 104.75 -34.73 87.21
N TYR A 443 105.84 -34.15 86.69
CA TYR A 443 105.90 -33.61 85.33
C TYR A 443 105.71 -34.72 84.29
N GLN A 444 106.33 -35.89 84.44
CA GLN A 444 106.08 -37.02 83.54
C GLN A 444 104.64 -37.55 83.64
N ALA A 445 103.99 -37.51 84.80
CA ALA A 445 102.57 -37.81 84.92
C ALA A 445 101.73 -36.76 84.18
N GLN A 446 101.95 -35.48 84.46
CA GLN A 446 101.26 -34.37 83.81
C GLN A 446 101.49 -34.33 82.29
N VAL A 447 102.65 -34.76 81.78
CA VAL A 447 102.88 -34.94 80.34
C VAL A 447 102.01 -36.06 79.77
N ARG A 448 101.95 -37.23 80.42
CA ARG A 448 101.05 -38.33 79.98
C ARG A 448 99.57 -37.94 80.06
N ASP A 449 99.18 -37.18 81.06
CA ASP A 449 97.82 -36.67 81.21
C ASP A 449 97.51 -35.65 80.09
N ASN A 450 98.47 -34.79 79.72
CA ASN A 450 98.32 -33.89 78.56
C ASN A 450 98.33 -34.66 77.22
N GLU A 451 99.11 -35.74 77.07
CA GLU A 451 99.08 -36.61 75.89
C GLU A 451 97.69 -37.26 75.75
N GLN A 452 97.12 -37.78 76.85
CA GLN A 452 95.75 -38.34 76.85
C GLN A 452 94.69 -37.28 76.58
N LEU A 453 94.79 -36.09 77.16
CA LEU A 453 93.88 -34.97 76.87
C LEU A 453 94.02 -34.47 75.43
N SER A 454 95.22 -34.48 74.85
CA SER A 454 95.46 -34.13 73.46
C SER A 454 94.85 -35.15 72.50
N HIS A 455 94.95 -36.45 72.81
CA HIS A 455 94.25 -37.49 72.04
C HIS A 455 92.72 -37.36 72.15
N LEU A 456 92.19 -37.11 73.36
CA LEU A 456 90.75 -36.92 73.56
C LEU A 456 90.22 -35.64 72.87
N ASN A 457 91.01 -34.57 72.83
CA ASN A 457 90.68 -33.37 72.06
C ASN A 457 90.71 -33.67 70.56
N GLN A 458 91.70 -34.40 70.05
CA GLN A 458 91.75 -34.81 68.64
C GLN A 458 90.53 -35.67 68.26
N GLU A 459 90.13 -36.65 69.09
CA GLU A 459 88.91 -37.44 68.85
C GLU A 459 87.63 -36.56 68.85
N GLN A 460 87.60 -35.50 69.67
CA GLN A 460 86.49 -34.52 69.66
C GLN A 460 86.52 -33.61 68.43
N GLU A 461 87.70 -33.15 67.99
CA GLU A 461 87.87 -32.34 66.77
C GLU A 461 87.48 -33.15 65.52
N GLU A 462 87.94 -34.40 65.39
CA GLU A 462 87.56 -35.30 64.29
C GLU A 462 86.05 -35.58 64.28
N ARG A 463 85.43 -35.73 65.47
CA ARG A 463 83.98 -35.92 65.60
C ARG A 463 83.17 -34.65 65.32
N LEU A 464 83.69 -33.47 65.67
CA LEU A 464 83.10 -32.18 65.32
C LEU A 464 83.17 -31.96 63.80
N LEU A 465 84.33 -32.20 63.17
CA LEU A 465 84.51 -32.10 61.72
C LEU A 465 83.56 -33.05 60.95
N GLU A 466 83.30 -34.26 61.44
CA GLU A 466 82.33 -35.15 60.79
C GLU A 466 80.88 -34.69 61.01
N LEU A 467 80.54 -34.14 62.19
CA LEU A 467 79.24 -33.51 62.42
C LEU A 467 79.04 -32.30 61.49
N GLU A 468 80.04 -31.43 61.35
CA GLU A 468 80.02 -30.28 60.43
C GLU A 468 79.79 -30.73 58.98
N LYS A 469 80.48 -31.78 58.51
CA LYS A 469 80.22 -32.38 57.18
C LYS A 469 78.81 -32.96 57.02
N THR A 470 78.19 -33.48 58.09
CA THR A 470 76.78 -33.93 58.01
C THR A 470 75.82 -32.74 57.95
N VAL A 471 76.05 -31.68 58.72
CA VAL A 471 75.24 -30.45 58.68
C VAL A 471 75.39 -29.75 57.33
N GLN A 472 76.60 -29.68 56.78
CA GLN A 472 76.85 -29.13 55.44
C GLN A 472 76.06 -29.90 54.38
N ARG A 473 76.12 -31.23 54.35
CA ARG A 473 75.34 -32.06 53.42
C ARG A 473 73.83 -31.88 53.58
N TYR A 474 73.32 -31.79 54.81
CA TYR A 474 71.90 -31.49 55.04
C TYR A 474 71.50 -30.10 54.56
N ASN A 475 72.38 -29.09 54.66
CA ASN A 475 72.14 -27.76 54.12
C ASN A 475 72.14 -27.78 52.58
N GLU A 476 73.08 -28.49 51.95
CA GLU A 476 73.15 -28.70 50.49
C GLU A 476 71.88 -29.41 49.98
N GLU A 477 71.50 -30.54 50.57
CA GLU A 477 70.23 -31.23 50.28
C GLU A 477 68.98 -30.37 50.53
N SER A 478 69.04 -29.42 51.47
CA SER A 478 67.93 -28.49 51.73
C SER A 478 67.83 -27.40 50.66
N VAL A 479 68.97 -26.93 50.13
CA VAL A 479 69.00 -25.96 49.02
C VAL A 479 68.54 -26.62 47.72
N ASP A 480 69.01 -27.83 47.41
CA ASP A 480 68.56 -28.59 46.24
C ASP A 480 67.05 -28.85 46.28
N ARG A 481 66.54 -29.26 47.45
CA ARG A 481 65.09 -29.47 47.68
C ARG A 481 64.29 -28.18 47.55
N GLN A 482 64.83 -27.03 47.99
CA GLN A 482 64.22 -25.72 47.81
C GLN A 482 64.15 -25.36 46.31
N GLN A 483 65.24 -25.50 45.57
CA GLN A 483 65.29 -25.21 44.13
C GLN A 483 64.32 -26.09 43.32
N ILE A 484 64.21 -27.39 43.64
CA ILE A 484 63.25 -28.31 43.01
C ILE A 484 61.79 -27.90 43.31
N LEU A 485 61.51 -27.40 44.52
CA LEU A 485 60.17 -26.91 44.86
C LEU A 485 59.84 -25.56 44.19
N GLU A 486 60.84 -24.71 43.95
CA GLU A 486 60.70 -23.45 43.22
C GLU A 486 60.52 -23.67 41.72
N SER A 487 61.30 -24.58 41.11
CA SER A 487 61.11 -24.96 39.69
C SER A 487 59.75 -25.62 39.47
N MET A 488 59.33 -26.56 40.32
CA MET A 488 58.01 -27.18 40.23
C MET A 488 56.86 -26.16 40.44
N GLN A 489 57.06 -25.11 41.24
CA GLN A 489 56.09 -24.00 41.36
C GLN A 489 56.05 -23.12 40.10
N SER A 490 57.19 -22.84 39.49
CA SER A 490 57.30 -22.13 38.21
C SER A 490 56.62 -22.92 37.08
N ASP A 491 56.94 -24.21 36.93
CA ASP A 491 56.31 -25.12 35.97
C ASP A 491 54.80 -25.20 36.18
N LYS A 492 54.35 -25.34 37.43
CA LYS A 492 52.93 -25.32 37.76
C LYS A 492 52.26 -24.00 37.37
N ALA A 493 52.91 -22.86 37.54
CA ALA A 493 52.38 -21.56 37.10
C ALA A 493 52.32 -21.47 35.57
N THR A 494 53.38 -21.87 34.87
CA THR A 494 53.46 -21.89 33.40
C THR A 494 52.42 -22.83 32.78
N ILE A 495 52.30 -24.05 33.29
CA ILE A 495 51.25 -25.02 32.89
C ILE A 495 49.86 -24.45 33.19
N SER A 496 49.65 -23.78 34.34
CA SER A 496 48.35 -23.16 34.65
C SER A 496 47.99 -22.03 33.68
N ARG A 497 48.96 -21.18 33.29
CA ARG A 497 48.77 -20.15 32.25
C ARG A 497 48.43 -20.79 30.90
N ALA A 498 49.20 -21.79 30.47
CA ALA A 498 49.00 -22.49 29.21
C ALA A 498 47.66 -23.24 29.16
N LEU A 499 47.21 -23.85 30.27
CA LEU A 499 45.89 -24.49 30.38
C LEU A 499 44.75 -23.44 30.36
N SER A 500 44.95 -22.26 30.97
CA SER A 500 43.99 -21.16 30.89
C SER A 500 43.85 -20.64 29.46
N GLN A 501 44.96 -20.41 28.76
CA GLN A 501 44.96 -20.01 27.34
C GLN A 501 44.31 -21.09 26.45
N ASN A 502 44.64 -22.37 26.67
CA ASN A 502 44.00 -23.48 25.94
C ASN A 502 42.50 -23.62 26.23
N ARG A 503 42.03 -23.16 27.40
CA ARG A 503 40.61 -23.08 27.72
C ARG A 503 39.97 -21.90 27.00
N GLU A 504 40.57 -20.72 27.07
CA GLU A 504 40.08 -19.52 26.41
C GLU A 504 39.99 -19.71 24.88
N LEU A 505 41.00 -20.29 24.25
CA LEU A 505 40.99 -20.63 22.81
C LEU A 505 39.87 -21.63 22.45
N LYS A 506 39.51 -22.56 23.35
CA LYS A 506 38.38 -23.48 23.15
C LYS A 506 37.04 -22.78 23.32
N GLU A 507 36.94 -21.84 24.26
CA GLU A 507 35.74 -21.03 24.48
C GLU A 507 35.54 -20.07 23.28
N GLN A 508 36.58 -19.38 22.80
CA GLN A 508 36.57 -18.58 21.57
C GLN A 508 36.23 -19.41 20.32
N LEU A 509 36.78 -20.64 20.18
CA LEU A 509 36.44 -21.53 19.06
C LEU A 509 34.97 -21.98 19.12
N ALA A 510 34.44 -22.26 20.31
CA ALA A 510 33.04 -22.59 20.51
C ALA A 510 32.12 -21.38 20.23
N GLU A 511 32.51 -20.16 20.61
CA GLU A 511 31.80 -18.93 20.25
C GLU A 511 31.78 -18.72 18.73
N LEU A 512 32.92 -18.91 18.06
CA LEU A 512 33.02 -18.80 16.59
C LEU A 512 32.16 -19.86 15.89
N GLN A 513 32.16 -21.12 16.35
CA GLN A 513 31.28 -22.18 15.83
C GLN A 513 29.80 -21.85 16.04
N ASN A 514 29.41 -21.37 17.22
CA ASN A 514 28.05 -20.90 17.50
C ASN A 514 27.67 -19.69 16.62
N GLY A 515 28.62 -18.79 16.36
CA GLY A 515 28.46 -17.67 15.43
C GLY A 515 28.22 -18.13 14.00
N PHE A 516 29.01 -19.08 13.50
CA PHE A 516 28.79 -19.69 12.18
C PHE A 516 27.44 -20.41 12.08
N VAL A 517 27.02 -21.16 13.09
CA VAL A 517 25.70 -21.83 13.09
C VAL A 517 24.56 -20.81 13.09
N LYS A 518 24.62 -19.77 13.93
CA LYS A 518 23.64 -18.67 13.94
C LYS A 518 23.58 -17.98 12.58
N LEU A 519 24.72 -17.52 12.07
CA LEU A 519 24.81 -16.81 10.80
C LEU A 519 24.41 -17.70 9.60
N THR A 520 24.59 -19.01 9.67
CA THR A 520 24.09 -19.96 8.65
C THR A 520 22.57 -20.09 8.71
N ASN A 521 21.98 -20.18 9.92
CA ASN A 521 20.54 -20.23 10.11
C ASN A 521 19.88 -18.90 9.69
N GLU A 522 20.44 -17.77 10.10
CA GLU A 522 19.98 -16.42 9.72
C GLU A 522 20.05 -16.22 8.19
N ASN A 523 21.13 -16.66 7.52
CA ASN A 523 21.21 -16.64 6.06
C ASN A 523 20.18 -17.58 5.40
N MET A 524 19.88 -18.74 6.00
CA MET A 524 18.84 -19.65 5.51
C MET A 524 17.44 -19.03 5.64
N GLU A 525 17.13 -18.42 6.79
CA GLU A 525 15.87 -17.72 7.05
C GLU A 525 15.69 -16.51 6.12
N VAL A 526 16.71 -15.66 5.98
CA VAL A 526 16.71 -14.51 5.05
C VAL A 526 16.59 -14.97 3.60
N THR A 527 17.25 -16.06 3.21
CA THR A 527 17.14 -16.63 1.86
C THR A 527 15.73 -17.20 1.61
N SER A 528 15.15 -17.90 2.58
CA SER A 528 13.78 -18.41 2.50
C SER A 528 12.75 -17.28 2.41
N ALA A 529 12.89 -16.26 3.27
CA ALA A 529 12.04 -15.06 3.25
C ALA A 529 12.13 -14.31 1.92
N LEU A 530 13.35 -14.14 1.37
CA LEU A 530 13.59 -13.56 0.06
C LEU A 530 12.95 -14.39 -1.07
N GLN A 531 12.97 -15.72 -0.99
CA GLN A 531 12.30 -16.58 -1.96
C GLN A 531 10.76 -16.46 -1.88
N SER A 532 10.18 -16.40 -0.68
CA SER A 532 8.74 -16.15 -0.52
C SER A 532 8.34 -14.75 -1.02
N GLU A 533 9.11 -13.71 -0.73
CA GLU A 533 8.87 -12.36 -1.25
C GLU A 533 9.01 -12.28 -2.77
N GLN A 534 9.99 -12.99 -3.35
CA GLN A 534 10.07 -13.13 -4.81
C GLN A 534 8.87 -13.88 -5.41
N HIS A 535 8.28 -14.84 -4.70
CA HIS A 535 7.05 -15.51 -5.12
C HIS A 535 5.85 -14.57 -5.04
N VAL A 536 5.66 -13.87 -3.91
CA VAL A 536 4.61 -12.85 -3.74
C VAL A 536 4.73 -11.75 -4.80
N LYS A 537 5.94 -11.26 -5.08
CA LYS A 537 6.22 -10.29 -6.15
C LYS A 537 5.83 -10.80 -7.54
N LYS A 538 6.06 -12.09 -7.85
CA LYS A 538 5.61 -12.72 -9.11
C LYS A 538 4.08 -12.80 -9.19
N GLU A 539 3.41 -13.15 -8.10
CA GLU A 539 1.93 -13.19 -8.06
C GLU A 539 1.30 -11.79 -8.14
N LEU A 540 1.90 -10.78 -7.49
CA LEU A 540 1.48 -9.38 -7.63
C LEU A 540 1.69 -8.88 -9.06
N ALA A 541 2.81 -9.23 -9.71
CA ALA A 541 3.04 -8.89 -11.12
C ALA A 541 2.02 -9.55 -12.06
N LYS A 542 1.65 -10.82 -11.84
CA LYS A 542 0.55 -11.47 -12.57
C LYS A 542 -0.78 -10.74 -12.38
N LYS A 543 -1.14 -10.41 -11.13
CA LYS A 543 -2.40 -9.70 -10.80
C LYS A 543 -2.44 -8.31 -11.41
N LEU A 544 -1.33 -7.57 -11.41
CA LEU A 544 -1.22 -6.28 -12.08
C LEU A 544 -1.37 -6.43 -13.61
N GLY A 545 -0.76 -7.46 -14.21
CA GLY A 545 -0.95 -7.80 -15.62
C GLY A 545 -2.41 -8.07 -15.97
N GLN A 546 -3.10 -8.89 -15.17
CA GLN A 546 -4.52 -9.18 -15.38
C GLN A 546 -5.39 -7.93 -15.21
N LEU A 547 -5.14 -7.12 -14.18
CA LEU A 547 -5.87 -5.85 -14.01
C LEU A 547 -5.62 -4.88 -15.17
N GLN A 548 -4.43 -4.87 -15.76
CA GLN A 548 -4.10 -4.04 -16.91
C GLN A 548 -4.75 -4.55 -18.22
N GLU A 549 -4.86 -5.88 -18.39
CA GLU A 549 -5.60 -6.53 -19.48
C GLU A 549 -7.10 -6.23 -19.37
N ASN A 550 -7.72 -6.53 -18.23
CA ASN A 550 -9.14 -6.25 -17.96
C ASN A 550 -9.48 -4.74 -18.13
N LEU A 551 -8.57 -3.83 -17.76
CA LEU A 551 -8.75 -2.39 -17.95
C LEU A 551 -8.59 -1.97 -19.42
N GLY A 552 -7.85 -2.73 -20.22
CA GLY A 552 -7.83 -2.63 -21.68
C GLY A 552 -9.16 -3.04 -22.30
N GLU A 553 -9.67 -4.23 -21.95
CA GLU A 553 -10.98 -4.74 -22.39
C GLU A 553 -12.13 -3.78 -22.01
N LEU A 554 -12.10 -3.22 -20.79
CA LEU A 554 -13.09 -2.26 -20.32
C LEU A 554 -13.02 -0.93 -21.09
N LYS A 555 -11.83 -0.53 -21.57
CA LYS A 555 -11.67 0.65 -22.44
C LYS A 555 -12.18 0.38 -23.86
N GLU A 556 -11.85 -0.78 -24.44
CA GLU A 556 -12.31 -1.14 -25.78
C GLU A 556 -13.83 -1.29 -25.84
N THR A 557 -14.44 -1.94 -24.83
CA THR A 557 -15.90 -2.03 -24.71
C THR A 557 -16.57 -0.68 -24.43
N LEU A 558 -15.96 0.19 -23.63
CA LEU A 558 -16.43 1.57 -23.45
C LEU A 558 -16.36 2.39 -24.75
N GLU A 559 -15.28 2.25 -25.52
CA GLU A 559 -15.11 2.95 -26.79
C GLU A 559 -16.13 2.46 -27.82
N LEU A 560 -16.34 1.15 -27.94
CA LEU A 560 -17.39 0.55 -28.77
C LEU A 560 -18.79 1.08 -28.38
N LYS A 561 -19.13 1.08 -27.08
CA LYS A 561 -20.41 1.63 -26.59
C LYS A 561 -20.53 3.13 -26.82
N THR A 562 -19.41 3.87 -26.81
CA THR A 562 -19.40 5.29 -27.18
C THR A 562 -19.63 5.49 -28.68
N GLN A 563 -19.11 4.61 -29.54
CA GLN A 563 -19.36 4.64 -30.99
C GLN A 563 -20.82 4.27 -31.32
N GLU A 564 -21.38 3.24 -30.68
CA GLU A 564 -22.81 2.89 -30.77
C GLU A 564 -23.71 4.07 -30.36
N ALA A 565 -23.40 4.73 -29.24
CA ALA A 565 -24.16 5.88 -28.75
C ALA A 565 -24.13 7.07 -29.73
N ARG A 566 -22.98 7.32 -30.40
CA ARG A 566 -22.90 8.34 -31.46
C ARG A 566 -23.73 7.96 -32.67
N ALA A 567 -23.67 6.71 -33.14
CA ALA A 567 -24.46 6.24 -34.28
C ALA A 567 -25.98 6.36 -34.03
N LEU A 568 -26.44 5.99 -32.83
CA LEU A 568 -27.83 6.18 -32.41
C LEU A 568 -28.22 7.66 -32.30
N GLN A 569 -27.31 8.52 -31.86
CA GLN A 569 -27.52 9.97 -31.84
C GLN A 569 -27.63 10.56 -33.27
N GLU A 570 -26.75 10.17 -34.17
CA GLU A 570 -26.79 10.59 -35.58
C GLU A 570 -28.09 10.12 -36.26
N GLN A 571 -28.56 8.90 -35.96
CA GLN A 571 -29.82 8.39 -36.46
C GLN A 571 -31.03 9.16 -35.90
N ARG A 572 -31.03 9.49 -34.59
CA ARG A 572 -32.04 10.38 -33.97
C ARG A 572 -32.09 11.74 -34.68
N ASP A 573 -30.94 12.33 -34.95
CA ASP A 573 -30.84 13.67 -35.52
C ASP A 573 -31.26 13.69 -37.01
N GLN A 574 -31.06 12.58 -37.75
CA GLN A 574 -31.66 12.36 -39.06
C GLN A 574 -33.20 12.30 -39.00
N TYR A 575 -33.77 11.49 -38.09
CA TYR A 575 -35.23 11.42 -37.91
C TYR A 575 -35.84 12.77 -37.49
N TYR A 576 -35.17 13.52 -36.62
CA TYR A 576 -35.58 14.88 -36.25
C TYR A 576 -35.60 15.82 -37.46
N GLY A 577 -34.56 15.76 -38.30
CA GLY A 577 -34.50 16.51 -39.56
C GLY A 577 -35.64 16.17 -40.52
N HIS A 578 -36.00 14.89 -40.65
CA HIS A 578 -37.16 14.46 -41.45
C HIS A 578 -38.50 14.96 -40.88
N LEU A 579 -38.69 14.87 -39.56
CA LEU A 579 -39.89 15.37 -38.88
C LEU A 579 -40.04 16.90 -39.02
N GLN A 580 -38.93 17.64 -38.94
CA GLN A 580 -38.93 19.09 -39.18
C GLN A 580 -39.28 19.44 -40.63
N GLN A 581 -38.74 18.72 -41.62
CA GLN A 581 -39.10 18.88 -43.03
C GLN A 581 -40.59 18.59 -43.29
N TYR A 582 -41.13 17.52 -42.69
CA TYR A 582 -42.55 17.18 -42.77
C TYR A 582 -43.42 18.30 -42.17
N THR A 583 -43.04 18.82 -41.01
CA THR A 583 -43.78 19.88 -40.30
C THR A 583 -43.86 21.16 -41.14
N VAL A 584 -42.75 21.58 -41.77
CA VAL A 584 -42.71 22.74 -42.68
C VAL A 584 -43.55 22.49 -43.95
N ALA A 585 -43.51 21.29 -44.53
CA ALA A 585 -44.33 20.95 -45.69
C ALA A 585 -45.83 20.95 -45.37
N TYR A 586 -46.23 20.45 -44.20
CA TYR A 586 -47.62 20.48 -43.75
C TYR A 586 -48.12 21.91 -43.51
N GLN A 587 -47.31 22.77 -42.89
CA GLN A 587 -47.63 24.19 -42.71
C GLN A 587 -47.79 24.93 -44.04
N GLN A 588 -46.96 24.62 -45.05
CA GLN A 588 -47.12 25.16 -46.40
C GLN A 588 -48.42 24.69 -47.06
N LEU A 589 -48.75 23.40 -46.96
CA LEU A 589 -50.00 22.85 -47.51
C LEU A 589 -51.25 23.42 -46.82
N ALA A 590 -51.18 23.72 -45.52
CA ALA A 590 -52.25 24.39 -44.79
C ALA A 590 -52.47 25.83 -45.31
N ALA A 591 -51.39 26.61 -45.48
CA ALA A 591 -51.46 27.96 -46.03
C ALA A 591 -51.97 27.98 -47.49
N GLU A 592 -51.54 27.03 -48.33
CA GLU A 592 -52.07 26.87 -49.70
C GLU A 592 -53.58 26.56 -49.69
N ARG A 593 -54.07 25.77 -48.72
CA ARG A 593 -55.50 25.47 -48.55
C ARG A 593 -56.32 26.69 -48.11
N GLU A 594 -55.84 27.44 -47.11
CA GLU A 594 -56.51 28.67 -46.66
C GLU A 594 -56.63 29.69 -47.80
N GLU A 595 -55.58 29.86 -48.61
CA GLU A 595 -55.58 30.79 -49.73
C GLU A 595 -56.54 30.35 -50.85
N LEU A 596 -56.57 29.05 -51.18
CA LEU A 596 -57.54 28.50 -52.12
C LEU A 596 -58.99 28.68 -51.62
N GLN A 597 -59.23 28.55 -50.31
CA GLN A 597 -60.56 28.74 -49.72
C GLN A 597 -61.01 30.21 -49.74
N LYS A 598 -60.10 31.18 -49.58
CA LYS A 598 -60.38 32.61 -49.82
C LYS A 598 -60.74 32.88 -51.28
N GLN A 599 -60.01 32.29 -52.22
CA GLN A 599 -60.28 32.44 -53.66
C GLN A 599 -61.63 31.86 -54.04
N TYR A 600 -62.01 30.69 -53.51
CA TYR A 600 -63.33 30.09 -53.71
C TYR A 600 -64.46 30.95 -53.13
N LEU A 601 -64.28 31.52 -51.93
CA LEU A 601 -65.25 32.43 -51.32
C LEU A 601 -65.45 33.70 -52.16
N LEU A 602 -64.35 34.28 -52.66
CA LEU A 602 -64.42 35.45 -53.55
C LEU A 602 -65.09 35.12 -54.88
N GLN A 603 -64.80 33.95 -55.47
CA GLN A 603 -65.46 33.48 -56.69
C GLN A 603 -66.97 33.30 -56.48
N THR A 604 -67.38 32.76 -55.32
CA THR A 604 -68.79 32.60 -54.95
C THR A 604 -69.47 33.98 -54.87
N GLN A 605 -68.90 34.92 -54.13
CA GLN A 605 -69.43 36.29 -54.00
C GLN A 605 -69.54 37.05 -55.34
N LEU A 606 -68.63 36.77 -56.30
CA LEU A 606 -68.71 37.33 -57.65
C LEU A 606 -69.83 36.67 -58.48
N MET A 607 -70.06 35.38 -58.31
CA MET A 607 -71.16 34.65 -58.96
C MET A 607 -72.52 35.09 -58.41
N ASP A 608 -72.64 35.26 -57.09
CA ASP A 608 -73.86 35.75 -56.45
C ASP A 608 -74.23 37.14 -56.98
N ARG A 609 -73.26 38.06 -57.12
CA ARG A 609 -73.49 39.39 -57.73
C ARG A 609 -73.95 39.29 -59.17
N LEU A 610 -73.29 38.46 -59.98
CA LEU A 610 -73.66 38.28 -61.39
C LEU A 610 -75.11 37.75 -61.53
N GLN A 611 -75.53 36.84 -60.65
CA GLN A 611 -76.91 36.35 -60.60
C GLN A 611 -77.90 37.44 -60.15
N HIS A 612 -77.53 38.29 -59.19
CA HIS A 612 -78.36 39.44 -58.79
C HIS A 612 -78.49 40.45 -59.94
N GLU A 613 -77.41 40.75 -60.66
CA GLU A 613 -77.42 41.62 -61.84
C GLU A 613 -78.27 41.03 -62.98
N GLU A 614 -78.19 39.72 -63.22
CA GLU A 614 -79.01 39.03 -64.23
C GLU A 614 -80.51 39.03 -63.86
N VAL A 615 -80.84 38.76 -62.59
CA VAL A 615 -82.23 38.81 -62.09
C VAL A 615 -82.77 40.25 -62.13
N GLN A 616 -81.98 41.24 -61.72
CA GLN A 616 -82.36 42.65 -61.80
C GLN A 616 -82.61 43.07 -63.26
N GLY A 617 -81.78 42.62 -64.20
CA GLY A 617 -81.97 42.84 -65.64
C GLY A 617 -83.24 42.20 -66.20
N LYS A 618 -83.61 40.99 -65.73
CA LYS A 618 -84.89 40.35 -66.09
C LYS A 618 -86.08 41.14 -65.55
N VAL A 619 -86.03 41.56 -64.29
CA VAL A 619 -87.12 42.32 -63.64
C VAL A 619 -87.33 43.68 -64.31
N THR A 620 -86.28 44.40 -64.74
CA THR A 620 -86.45 45.67 -65.47
C THR A 620 -87.05 45.46 -66.87
N VAL A 621 -86.68 44.37 -67.57
CA VAL A 621 -87.30 44.01 -68.86
C VAL A 621 -88.77 43.62 -68.69
N GLU A 622 -89.12 42.83 -67.67
CA GLU A 622 -90.52 42.49 -67.36
C GLU A 622 -91.34 43.73 -66.97
N MET A 623 -90.76 44.65 -66.19
CA MET A 623 -91.37 45.94 -65.84
C MET A 623 -91.67 46.76 -67.10
N HIS A 624 -90.70 46.95 -67.99
CA HIS A 624 -90.90 47.69 -69.24
C HIS A 624 -91.88 47.00 -70.19
N LEU A 625 -91.94 45.67 -70.21
CA LEU A 625 -92.93 44.91 -70.99
C LEU A 625 -94.35 45.09 -70.40
N LYS A 626 -94.47 45.19 -69.08
CA LYS A 626 -95.74 45.50 -68.38
C LYS A 626 -96.18 46.95 -68.58
N GLU A 627 -95.25 47.91 -68.57
CA GLU A 627 -95.51 49.31 -68.94
C GLU A 627 -95.94 49.43 -70.41
N LEU A 628 -95.33 48.67 -71.32
CA LEU A 628 -95.73 48.60 -72.72
C LEU A 628 -97.12 47.98 -72.90
N GLN A 629 -97.45 46.94 -72.13
CA GLN A 629 -98.78 46.35 -72.13
C GLN A 629 -99.83 47.30 -71.55
N GLN A 630 -99.54 48.01 -70.46
CA GLN A 630 -100.45 49.01 -69.88
C GLN A 630 -100.67 50.22 -70.80
N THR A 631 -99.62 50.70 -71.47
CA THR A 631 -99.74 51.78 -72.47
C THR A 631 -100.44 51.33 -73.75
N LYS A 632 -100.32 50.06 -74.13
CA LYS A 632 -101.15 49.46 -75.19
C LYS A 632 -102.62 49.35 -74.77
N GLU A 633 -102.89 48.87 -73.55
CA GLU A 633 -104.25 48.76 -73.01
C GLU A 633 -104.93 50.13 -72.86
N SER A 634 -104.20 51.16 -72.41
CA SER A 634 -104.71 52.53 -72.36
C SER A 634 -104.88 53.14 -73.76
N LEU A 635 -104.02 52.82 -74.73
CA LEU A 635 -104.21 53.21 -76.13
C LEU A 635 -105.42 52.50 -76.75
N GLU A 636 -105.67 51.23 -76.45
CA GLU A 636 -106.88 50.51 -76.86
C GLU A 636 -108.15 51.04 -76.17
N ALA A 637 -108.06 51.46 -74.90
CA ALA A 637 -109.14 52.15 -74.20
C ALA A 637 -109.43 53.52 -74.85
N VAL A 638 -108.42 54.36 -75.06
CA VAL A 638 -108.55 55.66 -75.74
C VAL A 638 -108.99 55.49 -77.20
N ALA A 639 -108.67 54.38 -77.87
CA ALA A 639 -109.18 54.07 -79.20
C ALA A 639 -110.64 53.58 -79.21
N LYS A 640 -111.10 52.93 -78.14
CA LYS A 640 -112.53 52.64 -77.90
C LYS A 640 -113.26 53.94 -77.58
N GLU A 641 -112.77 54.74 -76.64
CA GLU A 641 -113.30 56.07 -76.32
C GLU A 641 -113.31 56.99 -77.54
N ASN A 642 -112.33 56.96 -78.45
CA ASN A 642 -112.39 57.75 -79.67
C ASN A 642 -113.48 57.26 -80.65
N LYS A 643 -113.71 55.95 -80.76
CA LYS A 643 -114.84 55.41 -81.54
C LYS A 643 -116.19 55.73 -80.89
N GLU A 644 -116.24 55.68 -79.57
CA GLU A 644 -117.44 55.93 -78.79
C GLU A 644 -117.75 57.43 -78.73
N LEU A 645 -116.75 58.31 -78.69
CA LEU A 645 -116.86 59.75 -78.90
C LEU A 645 -117.20 60.08 -80.36
N GLN A 646 -116.72 59.33 -81.37
CA GLN A 646 -117.21 59.49 -82.75
C GLN A 646 -118.69 59.11 -82.88
N ALA A 647 -119.14 58.05 -82.19
CA ALA A 647 -120.54 57.66 -82.13
C ALA A 647 -121.38 58.68 -81.34
N GLN A 648 -120.89 59.17 -80.20
CA GLN A 648 -121.56 60.16 -79.36
C GLN A 648 -121.58 61.54 -80.01
N ILE A 649 -120.54 61.99 -80.73
CA ILE A 649 -120.58 63.20 -81.55
C ILE A 649 -121.60 63.05 -82.69
N SER A 650 -121.80 61.82 -83.20
CA SER A 650 -122.86 61.52 -84.18
C SER A 650 -124.27 61.47 -83.58
N GLN A 651 -124.44 61.45 -82.26
CA GLN A 651 -125.73 61.48 -81.56
C GLN A 651 -126.00 62.81 -80.83
N LEU A 652 -124.97 63.48 -80.30
CA LEU A 652 -125.02 64.77 -79.59
C LEU A 652 -125.01 65.98 -80.54
N ALA A 653 -125.21 65.76 -81.84
CA ALA A 653 -125.64 66.78 -82.80
C ALA A 653 -127.17 67.02 -82.75
N ALA A 654 -127.93 66.24 -81.97
CA ALA A 654 -129.40 66.23 -82.00
C ALA A 654 -130.09 66.99 -80.85
N GLU A 655 -129.51 67.07 -79.64
CA GLU A 655 -130.15 67.73 -78.49
C GLU A 655 -129.12 68.29 -77.46
N LEU A 656 -129.29 69.55 -77.04
CA LEU A 656 -128.63 70.17 -75.87
C LEU A 656 -129.48 69.87 -74.62
N ASP A 657 -128.97 69.84 -73.38
CA ASP A 657 -128.32 70.90 -72.58
C ASP A 657 -127.87 70.26 -71.22
N GLY A 658 -127.48 71.03 -70.19
CA GLY A 658 -127.69 70.58 -68.80
C GLY A 658 -126.49 70.31 -67.88
N ARG A 659 -125.37 71.04 -68.03
CA ARG A 659 -124.48 71.52 -66.94
C ARG A 659 -124.27 70.68 -65.63
N MET A 660 -122.99 70.32 -65.42
CA MET A 660 -122.17 70.60 -64.22
C MET A 660 -122.33 69.88 -62.85
N LEU A 661 -121.14 69.62 -62.26
CA LEU A 661 -120.70 69.78 -60.85
C LEU A 661 -120.72 68.59 -59.85
N HIS A 662 -119.50 68.08 -59.58
CA HIS A 662 -118.82 67.95 -58.26
C HIS A 662 -119.45 67.24 -57.04
N ARG A 663 -118.60 66.38 -56.42
CA ARG A 663 -118.01 66.43 -55.04
C ARG A 663 -118.28 65.26 -54.06
N LEU A 664 -117.16 64.64 -53.65
CA LEU A 664 -116.73 64.24 -52.29
C LEU A 664 -117.44 63.12 -51.49
N ASP A 665 -116.56 62.33 -50.87
CA ASP A 665 -116.60 61.65 -49.56
C ASP A 665 -117.73 60.65 -49.21
N GLY A 666 -117.33 59.47 -48.72
CA GLY A 666 -118.26 58.44 -48.22
C GLY A 666 -117.63 57.05 -47.99
N ASP A 667 -116.77 56.95 -46.98
CA ASP A 667 -116.68 55.91 -45.91
C ASP A 667 -117.06 54.42 -46.16
N GLY A 668 -116.48 53.50 -45.37
CA GLY A 668 -117.20 52.27 -44.98
C GLY A 668 -116.46 50.91 -44.87
N VAL A 669 -116.55 50.33 -43.65
CA VAL A 669 -116.92 48.93 -43.31
C VAL A 669 -115.82 47.90 -42.89
N GLU A 670 -115.44 47.97 -41.61
CA GLU A 670 -115.64 46.96 -40.50
C GLU A 670 -115.00 45.54 -40.43
N SER A 671 -115.02 45.00 -39.18
CA SER A 671 -115.06 43.58 -38.72
C SER A 671 -113.71 42.92 -38.27
N GLU A 672 -113.55 42.25 -37.09
CA GLU A 672 -114.32 42.19 -35.82
C GLU A 672 -113.56 41.50 -34.62
N VAL A 673 -113.69 42.06 -33.41
CA VAL A 673 -113.85 41.45 -32.04
C VAL A 673 -112.98 40.25 -31.50
N MET A 674 -112.14 40.58 -30.51
CA MET A 674 -111.94 40.00 -29.14
C MET A 674 -111.69 38.49 -28.79
N SER A 675 -110.58 38.29 -28.03
CA SER A 675 -110.49 37.73 -26.65
C SER A 675 -110.13 36.26 -26.28
N GLU A 676 -109.29 36.22 -25.23
CA GLU A 676 -109.13 35.25 -24.11
C GLU A 676 -108.15 34.05 -24.17
N GLU A 677 -107.82 33.55 -22.96
CA GLU A 677 -106.53 32.95 -22.58
C GLU A 677 -106.44 31.41 -22.69
N MET A 678 -105.24 30.85 -22.91
CA MET A 678 -104.47 30.14 -21.85
C MET A 678 -103.13 29.52 -22.32
N LYS A 679 -102.07 29.79 -21.54
CA LYS A 679 -100.83 29.00 -21.29
C LYS A 679 -100.36 27.92 -22.31
N ASN A 680 -99.35 28.27 -23.12
CA ASN A 680 -98.03 27.59 -23.19
C ASN A 680 -97.18 28.17 -24.35
N PRO A 681 -95.91 28.54 -24.09
CA PRO A 681 -94.79 27.97 -24.85
C PRO A 681 -93.60 27.57 -23.93
N SER A 682 -92.65 26.66 -24.24
CA SER A 682 -92.14 26.09 -25.50
C SER A 682 -91.44 27.09 -26.44
N PHE A 683 -90.19 27.42 -26.12
CA PHE A 683 -89.29 28.28 -26.90
C PHE A 683 -89.20 27.83 -28.38
N VAL A 684 -89.70 28.66 -29.29
CA VAL A 684 -89.61 28.53 -30.75
C VAL A 684 -89.33 29.91 -31.34
N ILE A 685 -88.49 29.98 -32.38
CA ILE A 685 -88.10 31.23 -33.05
C ILE A 685 -89.02 31.43 -34.28
N PRO A 686 -89.74 32.56 -34.42
CA PRO A 686 -90.50 32.86 -35.63
C PRO A 686 -89.59 33.16 -36.83
N GLU A 687 -89.95 32.68 -38.03
CA GLU A 687 -89.15 32.91 -39.25
C GLU A 687 -89.40 34.27 -39.91
N LYS A 688 -90.47 34.99 -39.52
CA LYS A 688 -90.76 36.38 -39.91
C LYS A 688 -91.40 37.13 -38.75
N PHE A 689 -91.17 38.45 -38.72
CA PHE A 689 -91.93 39.42 -37.94
C PHE A 689 -92.81 40.22 -38.90
N GLU A 690 -94.05 40.50 -38.53
CA GLU A 690 -95.00 41.23 -39.41
C GLU A 690 -94.95 42.74 -39.13
N SER A 691 -94.46 43.14 -37.94
CA SER A 691 -94.09 44.52 -37.60
C SER A 691 -92.65 44.65 -37.09
N HIS A 692 -92.02 45.80 -37.35
CA HIS A 692 -90.75 46.20 -36.73
C HIS A 692 -90.86 46.26 -35.19
N GLU A 693 -92.04 46.56 -34.65
CA GLU A 693 -92.28 46.65 -33.21
C GLU A 693 -92.34 45.26 -32.54
N GLU A 694 -92.79 44.22 -33.26
CA GLU A 694 -92.70 42.82 -32.83
C GLU A 694 -91.24 42.33 -32.82
N MET A 695 -90.46 42.67 -33.85
CA MET A 695 -89.03 42.36 -33.89
C MET A 695 -88.27 43.06 -32.75
N VAL A 696 -88.56 44.34 -32.48
CA VAL A 696 -87.95 45.08 -31.37
C VAL A 696 -88.39 44.53 -30.01
N THR A 697 -89.65 44.17 -29.81
CA THR A 697 -90.11 43.59 -28.53
C THR A 697 -89.55 42.18 -28.30
N PHE A 698 -89.49 41.33 -29.33
CA PHE A 698 -88.83 40.02 -29.27
C PHE A 698 -87.34 40.15 -28.96
N LEU A 699 -86.60 41.00 -29.69
CA LEU A 699 -85.17 41.24 -29.43
C LEU A 699 -84.93 41.87 -28.05
N THR A 700 -85.80 42.77 -27.58
CA THR A 700 -85.70 43.37 -26.25
C THR A 700 -85.95 42.32 -25.15
N SER A 701 -86.91 41.41 -25.35
CA SER A 701 -87.18 40.31 -24.43
C SER A 701 -86.04 39.29 -24.40
N ALA A 702 -85.52 38.89 -25.58
CA ALA A 702 -84.38 37.99 -25.71
C ALA A 702 -83.09 38.59 -25.12
N MET A 703 -82.81 39.87 -25.38
CA MET A 703 -81.71 40.58 -24.72
C MET A 703 -81.93 40.67 -23.22
N SER A 704 -83.14 40.99 -22.74
CA SER A 704 -83.43 41.04 -21.30
C SER A 704 -83.19 39.69 -20.62
N GLN A 705 -83.55 38.57 -21.25
CA GLN A 705 -83.27 37.23 -20.73
C GLN A 705 -81.76 36.91 -20.75
N VAL A 706 -81.03 37.21 -21.83
CA VAL A 706 -79.57 36.99 -21.89
C VAL A 706 -78.80 37.93 -20.93
N GLU A 707 -79.27 39.16 -20.73
CA GLU A 707 -78.69 40.07 -19.75
C GLU A 707 -79.00 39.64 -18.32
N LYS A 708 -80.19 39.08 -18.06
CA LYS A 708 -80.54 38.45 -16.79
C LYS A 708 -79.68 37.23 -16.51
N GLU A 709 -79.51 36.31 -17.46
CA GLU A 709 -78.61 35.15 -17.32
C GLU A 709 -77.15 35.57 -17.10
N ARG A 710 -76.68 36.59 -17.83
CA ARG A 710 -75.36 37.21 -17.63
C ARG A 710 -75.22 37.82 -16.24
N GLU A 711 -76.28 38.40 -15.69
CA GLU A 711 -76.27 39.02 -14.37
C GLU A 711 -76.44 37.99 -13.23
N GLU A 712 -77.21 36.93 -13.43
CA GLU A 712 -77.25 35.76 -12.54
C GLU A 712 -75.87 35.08 -12.50
N MET A 713 -75.18 34.93 -13.64
CA MET A 713 -73.79 34.45 -13.68
C MET A 713 -72.81 35.44 -13.03
N ARG A 714 -73.01 36.76 -13.14
CA ARG A 714 -72.24 37.74 -12.34
C ARG A 714 -72.50 37.59 -10.85
N GLN A 715 -73.75 37.39 -10.44
CA GLN A 715 -74.11 37.20 -9.03
C GLN A 715 -73.55 35.90 -8.48
N GLN A 716 -73.58 34.79 -9.24
CA GLN A 716 -72.90 33.55 -8.86
C GLN A 716 -71.38 33.74 -8.73
N LEU A 717 -70.73 34.44 -9.67
CA LEU A 717 -69.30 34.75 -9.58
C LEU A 717 -68.98 35.73 -8.42
N ALA A 718 -69.89 36.66 -8.10
CA ALA A 718 -69.77 37.56 -6.96
C ALA A 718 -69.93 36.80 -5.63
N VAL A 719 -70.91 35.90 -5.53
CA VAL A 719 -71.11 35.00 -4.38
C VAL A 719 -69.92 34.07 -4.22
N GLN A 720 -69.37 33.48 -5.29
CA GLN A 720 -68.18 32.63 -5.22
C GLN A 720 -66.95 33.45 -4.78
N LYS A 721 -66.76 34.67 -5.31
CA LYS A 721 -65.70 35.58 -4.85
C LYS A 721 -65.92 36.03 -3.40
N GLN A 722 -67.16 36.16 -2.95
CA GLN A 722 -67.49 36.48 -1.56
C GLN A 722 -67.30 35.26 -0.64
N GLN A 723 -67.55 34.03 -1.10
CA GLN A 723 -67.20 32.80 -0.40
C GLN A 723 -65.68 32.66 -0.27
N CYS A 724 -64.92 32.89 -1.35
CA CYS A 724 -63.45 32.92 -1.28
C CYS A 724 -62.91 34.03 -0.38
N ARG A 725 -63.54 35.23 -0.37
CA ARG A 725 -63.20 36.29 0.59
C ARG A 725 -63.55 35.90 2.02
N ASN A 726 -64.72 35.32 2.27
CA ASN A 726 -65.14 34.87 3.59
C ASN A 726 -64.23 33.73 4.11
N LEU A 727 -63.79 32.81 3.24
CA LEU A 727 -62.82 31.77 3.58
C LEU A 727 -61.44 32.37 3.87
N LEU A 728 -60.95 33.32 3.06
CA LEU A 728 -59.72 34.06 3.36
C LEU A 728 -59.84 34.89 4.64
N GLN A 729 -61.02 35.43 4.94
CA GLN A 729 -61.30 36.20 6.14
C GLN A 729 -61.50 35.31 7.38
N GLN A 730 -61.96 34.06 7.21
CA GLN A 730 -61.94 33.03 8.24
C GLN A 730 -60.51 32.51 8.48
N ILE A 731 -59.68 32.33 7.45
CA ILE A 731 -58.27 31.98 7.60
C ILE A 731 -57.49 33.13 8.26
N ALA A 732 -57.83 34.38 7.93
CA ALA A 732 -57.30 35.56 8.61
C ALA A 732 -57.80 35.65 10.06
N ALA A 733 -59.08 35.40 10.33
CA ALA A 733 -59.66 35.38 11.66
C ALA A 733 -59.05 34.25 12.52
N LEU A 734 -58.88 33.04 12.00
CA LEU A 734 -58.23 31.92 12.71
C LEU A 734 -56.75 32.22 12.99
N ARG A 735 -56.04 32.91 12.09
CA ARG A 735 -54.69 33.45 12.38
C ARG A 735 -54.74 34.57 13.43
N GLN A 736 -55.76 35.42 13.39
CA GLN A 736 -55.92 36.53 14.31
C GLN A 736 -56.41 36.07 15.70
N GLU A 737 -57.11 34.94 15.81
CA GLU A 737 -57.43 34.24 17.05
C GLU A 737 -56.19 33.52 17.61
N GLN A 738 -55.41 32.84 16.74
CA GLN A 738 -54.09 32.33 17.12
C GLN A 738 -53.14 33.44 17.61
N GLN A 739 -53.30 34.68 17.13
CA GLN A 739 -52.53 35.83 17.59
C GLN A 739 -53.18 36.55 18.78
N HIS A 740 -54.50 36.63 18.92
CA HIS A 740 -55.16 37.20 20.12
C HIS A 740 -54.99 36.29 21.35
N ASN A 741 -54.93 34.97 21.18
CA ASN A 741 -54.48 34.04 22.23
C ASN A 741 -53.00 34.26 22.65
N ILE A 742 -52.26 35.14 21.96
CA ILE A 742 -50.88 35.55 22.31
C ILE A 742 -50.82 37.02 22.77
N THR A 743 -51.85 37.85 22.51
CA THR A 743 -51.79 39.31 22.74
C THR A 743 -53.01 39.94 23.45
N LEU A 744 -53.78 39.16 24.21
CA LEU A 744 -54.76 39.67 25.19
C LEU A 744 -54.65 38.94 26.54
N SER A 745 -53.49 39.07 27.20
CA SER A 745 -53.28 38.64 28.59
C SER A 745 -52.40 39.60 29.41
N GLU A 746 -52.37 40.88 29.02
CA GLU A 746 -52.31 42.00 29.96
C GLU A 746 -53.70 42.64 29.83
N ASP A 747 -54.56 42.67 30.84
CA ASP A 747 -54.25 42.97 32.25
C ASP A 747 -54.93 42.02 33.29
N SER A 748 -54.30 41.95 34.46
CA SER A 748 -54.77 41.44 35.77
C SER A 748 -56.13 40.70 35.91
N THR A 749 -56.10 39.35 36.05
CA THR A 749 -56.25 38.62 37.35
C THR A 749 -56.32 37.09 37.17
N MET A 750 -55.92 36.36 38.21
CA MET A 750 -55.84 34.89 38.31
C MET A 750 -57.00 34.11 37.65
N ASP A 751 -56.69 33.18 36.74
CA ASP A 751 -56.90 31.75 37.01
C ASP A 751 -55.92 30.86 36.20
N SER A 752 -55.91 29.56 36.51
CA SER A 752 -54.86 28.58 36.18
C SER A 752 -54.53 28.39 34.69
N VAL A 753 -53.23 28.27 34.38
CA VAL A 753 -52.78 27.58 33.17
C VAL A 753 -53.25 26.12 33.26
N PRO A 754 -53.89 25.54 32.22
CA PRO A 754 -54.31 24.14 32.24
C PRO A 754 -53.15 23.22 32.61
N VAL A 755 -53.39 22.31 33.56
CA VAL A 755 -52.33 21.48 34.17
C VAL A 755 -51.60 20.69 33.10
N GLU A 756 -52.30 20.17 32.08
CA GLU A 756 -51.66 19.42 30.98
C GLU A 756 -50.72 20.30 30.15
N VAL A 757 -51.01 21.60 29.99
CA VAL A 757 -50.17 22.54 29.24
C VAL A 757 -48.94 22.94 30.06
N HIS A 758 -49.12 23.20 31.36
CA HIS A 758 -47.99 23.46 32.26
C HIS A 758 -47.08 22.23 32.39
N GLU A 759 -47.66 21.04 32.52
CA GLU A 759 -46.94 19.76 32.62
C GLU A 759 -46.25 19.37 31.29
N ALA A 760 -46.88 19.62 30.14
CA ALA A 760 -46.25 19.44 28.84
C ALA A 760 -45.07 20.42 28.62
N LEU A 761 -45.24 21.69 28.99
CA LEU A 761 -44.17 22.69 28.90
C LEU A 761 -43.02 22.36 29.87
N LYS A 762 -43.34 21.97 31.11
CA LYS A 762 -42.36 21.49 32.10
C LYS A 762 -41.61 20.27 31.58
N THR A 763 -42.31 19.26 31.06
CA THR A 763 -41.72 18.05 30.46
C THR A 763 -40.82 18.40 29.27
N ALA A 764 -41.20 19.38 28.44
CA ALA A 764 -40.37 19.85 27.33
C ALA A 764 -39.12 20.59 27.84
N MET A 765 -39.24 21.40 28.88
CA MET A 765 -38.13 22.12 29.49
C MET A 765 -37.17 21.19 30.25
N GLU A 766 -37.67 20.16 30.94
CA GLU A 766 -36.87 19.10 31.57
C GLU A 766 -36.10 18.28 30.51
N LYS A 767 -36.75 17.92 29.39
CA LYS A 767 -36.07 17.25 28.26
C LYS A 767 -35.02 18.13 27.59
N LEU A 768 -35.27 19.44 27.50
CA LEU A 768 -34.29 20.41 26.99
C LEU A 768 -33.13 20.58 27.98
N GLN A 769 -33.41 20.67 29.28
CA GLN A 769 -32.41 20.77 30.34
C GLN A 769 -31.53 19.53 30.40
N SER A 770 -32.11 18.31 30.36
CA SER A 770 -31.35 17.06 30.21
C SER A 770 -30.41 17.16 29.03
N ARG A 771 -30.92 17.39 27.80
CA ARG A 771 -30.08 17.49 26.60
C ARG A 771 -29.00 18.57 26.68
N PHE A 772 -29.25 19.66 27.39
CA PHE A 772 -28.26 20.72 27.58
C PHE A 772 -27.17 20.32 28.59
N THR A 773 -27.53 19.62 29.67
CA THR A 773 -26.58 19.00 30.61
C THR A 773 -25.79 17.87 29.94
N ASP A 774 -26.45 16.98 29.20
CA ASP A 774 -25.85 15.88 28.45
C ASP A 774 -24.82 16.41 27.44
N LEU A 775 -25.17 17.46 26.68
CA LEU A 775 -24.28 18.11 25.71
C LEU A 775 -23.15 18.93 26.36
N ILE A 776 -23.38 19.51 27.55
CA ILE A 776 -22.30 20.12 28.35
C ILE A 776 -21.33 19.06 28.85
N GLN A 777 -21.81 17.90 29.31
CA GLN A 777 -20.96 16.80 29.74
C GLN A 777 -20.18 16.22 28.55
N GLU A 778 -20.83 15.92 27.43
CA GLU A 778 -20.15 15.49 26.20
C GLU A 778 -19.08 16.50 25.76
N LYS A 779 -19.35 17.81 25.86
CA LYS A 779 -18.38 18.86 25.57
C LYS A 779 -17.23 18.93 26.58
N ALA A 780 -17.45 18.57 27.85
CA ALA A 780 -16.41 18.47 28.85
C ALA A 780 -15.51 17.24 28.59
N ASP A 781 -16.11 16.07 28.42
CA ASP A 781 -15.42 14.82 28.04
C ASP A 781 -14.59 14.97 26.75
N LEU A 782 -15.14 15.68 25.74
CA LEU A 782 -14.43 15.97 24.49
C LEU A 782 -13.28 16.97 24.68
N LYS A 783 -13.38 17.91 25.63
CA LYS A 783 -12.30 18.84 25.96
C LYS A 783 -11.18 18.15 26.74
N GLU A 784 -11.51 17.28 27.69
CA GLU A 784 -10.55 16.45 28.42
C GLU A 784 -9.78 15.53 27.45
N ARG A 785 -10.47 14.83 26.54
CA ARG A 785 -9.84 14.03 25.47
C ARG A 785 -8.98 14.86 24.52
N LEU A 786 -9.34 16.12 24.26
CA LEU A 786 -8.54 17.03 23.44
C LEU A 786 -7.25 17.42 24.18
N GLU A 787 -7.31 17.71 25.47
CA GLU A 787 -6.14 18.01 26.32
C GLU A 787 -5.23 16.78 26.49
N GLU A 788 -5.80 15.57 26.63
CA GLU A 788 -5.03 14.31 26.55
C GLU A 788 -4.32 14.14 25.20
N LEU A 789 -5.01 14.43 24.09
CA LEU A 789 -4.45 14.35 22.74
C LEU A 789 -3.35 15.38 22.50
N GLU A 790 -3.52 16.62 22.98
CA GLU A 790 -2.49 17.67 22.91
C GLU A 790 -1.24 17.28 23.71
N HIS A 791 -1.40 16.79 24.95
CA HIS A 791 -0.27 16.26 25.73
C HIS A 791 0.44 15.12 25.00
N ARG A 792 -0.31 14.21 24.37
CA ARG A 792 0.25 13.08 23.62
C ARG A 792 0.97 13.52 22.34
N CYS A 793 0.48 14.55 21.66
CA CYS A 793 1.16 15.18 20.52
C CYS A 793 2.46 15.89 20.95
N ILE A 794 2.47 16.57 22.10
CA ILE A 794 3.68 17.19 22.68
C ILE A 794 4.72 16.11 23.01
N GLN A 795 4.32 15.00 23.65
CA GLN A 795 5.21 13.87 23.93
C GLN A 795 5.77 13.27 22.62
N LEU A 796 4.93 12.99 21.63
CA LEU A 796 5.35 12.46 20.34
C LEU A 796 6.27 13.43 19.57
N SER A 797 6.13 14.74 19.75
CA SER A 797 7.09 15.73 19.22
C SER A 797 8.44 15.54 19.87
N GLY A 798 8.54 15.53 21.20
CA GLY A 798 9.81 15.35 21.92
C GLY A 798 10.48 14.00 21.63
N GLU A 799 9.70 12.93 21.47
CA GLU A 799 10.20 11.63 20.99
C GLU A 799 10.73 11.71 19.54
N THR A 800 10.06 12.46 18.66
CA THR A 800 10.51 12.70 17.27
C THR A 800 11.79 13.54 17.23
N ASP A 801 11.89 14.57 18.06
CA ASP A 801 13.08 15.42 18.18
C ASP A 801 14.29 14.60 18.68
N THR A 802 14.07 13.75 19.69
CA THR A 802 15.09 12.80 20.21
C THR A 802 15.54 11.81 19.14
N ILE A 803 14.62 11.31 18.30
CA ILE A 803 14.95 10.46 17.14
C ILE A 803 15.76 11.27 16.10
N GLY A 804 15.45 12.56 15.90
CA GLY A 804 16.22 13.48 15.07
C GLY A 804 17.66 13.65 15.55
N GLU A 805 17.88 13.85 16.85
CA GLU A 805 19.22 13.89 17.46
C GLU A 805 19.98 12.58 17.25
N TYR A 806 19.33 11.43 17.46
CA TYR A 806 19.97 10.12 17.23
C TYR A 806 20.35 9.92 15.76
N ILE A 807 19.51 10.35 14.82
CA ILE A 807 19.82 10.34 13.38
C ILE A 807 21.03 11.25 13.07
N ALA A 808 21.11 12.44 13.67
CA ALA A 808 22.24 13.35 13.48
C ALA A 808 23.56 12.77 14.05
N LEU A 809 23.51 12.18 15.25
CA LEU A 809 24.65 11.48 15.86
C LEU A 809 25.11 10.29 15.01
N TYR A 810 24.18 9.47 14.50
CA TYR A 810 24.50 8.35 13.62
C TYR A 810 25.10 8.80 12.28
N GLN A 811 24.59 9.89 11.69
CA GLN A 811 25.18 10.50 10.49
C GLN A 811 26.61 10.99 10.75
N SER A 812 26.85 11.65 11.89
CA SER A 812 28.19 12.12 12.30
C SER A 812 29.16 10.93 12.51
N GLN A 813 28.76 9.91 13.26
CA GLN A 813 29.56 8.70 13.48
C GLN A 813 29.89 7.98 12.16
N ARG A 814 28.91 7.89 11.25
CA ARG A 814 29.09 7.33 9.90
C ARG A 814 30.01 8.17 9.02
N ALA A 815 30.01 9.50 9.17
CA ALA A 815 30.96 10.38 8.48
C ALA A 815 32.40 10.16 8.98
N ILE A 816 32.60 10.07 10.30
CA ILE A 816 33.91 9.77 10.92
C ILE A 816 34.43 8.39 10.49
N LEU A 817 33.55 7.37 10.46
CA LEU A 817 33.89 6.03 9.97
C LEU A 817 34.29 6.04 8.49
N LYS A 818 33.57 6.82 7.66
CA LYS A 818 33.91 6.98 6.24
C LYS A 818 35.26 7.70 6.07
N GLN A 819 35.52 8.77 6.81
CA GLN A 819 36.79 9.49 6.77
C GLN A 819 37.96 8.55 7.13
N ARG A 820 37.85 7.80 8.24
CA ARG A 820 38.87 6.80 8.63
C ARG A 820 39.06 5.68 7.60
N HIS A 821 38.05 5.37 6.81
CA HIS A 821 38.19 4.42 5.70
C HIS A 821 38.93 5.06 4.51
N GLN A 822 38.65 6.31 4.19
CA GLN A 822 39.33 7.06 3.13
C GLN A 822 40.81 7.29 3.49
N GLU A 823 41.12 7.66 4.73
CA GLU A 823 42.50 7.77 5.26
C GLU A 823 43.28 6.45 5.13
N LYS A 824 42.62 5.31 5.39
CA LYS A 824 43.21 3.97 5.19
C LYS A 824 43.40 3.63 3.72
N GLU A 825 42.45 3.93 2.85
CA GLU A 825 42.57 3.71 1.40
C GLU A 825 43.67 4.58 0.79
N GLU A 826 43.81 5.83 1.22
CA GLU A 826 44.93 6.70 0.84
C GLU A 826 46.27 6.14 1.32
N TYR A 827 46.37 5.67 2.57
CA TYR A 827 47.59 5.06 3.09
C TYR A 827 47.97 3.78 2.31
N ILE A 828 47.01 2.90 2.04
CA ILE A 828 47.21 1.69 1.22
C ILE A 828 47.62 2.06 -0.21
N SER A 829 47.03 3.11 -0.78
CA SER A 829 47.37 3.59 -2.14
C SER A 829 48.79 4.15 -2.21
N ARG A 830 49.21 4.94 -1.22
CA ARG A 830 50.60 5.44 -1.09
C ARG A 830 51.58 4.28 -0.94
N LEU A 831 51.31 3.34 -0.04
CA LEU A 831 52.15 2.14 0.14
C LEU A 831 52.23 1.25 -1.11
N ALA A 832 51.16 1.18 -1.90
CA ALA A 832 51.15 0.49 -3.19
C ALA A 832 51.99 1.23 -4.25
N GLN A 833 51.94 2.57 -4.28
CA GLN A 833 52.80 3.39 -5.14
C GLN A 833 54.28 3.23 -4.73
N ASP A 834 54.61 3.37 -3.44
CA ASP A 834 55.97 3.21 -2.91
C ASP A 834 56.56 1.83 -3.28
N LYS A 835 55.74 0.78 -3.23
CA LYS A 835 56.12 -0.58 -3.63
C LYS A 835 56.41 -0.70 -5.12
N GLU A 836 55.63 -0.05 -5.98
CA GLU A 836 55.87 -0.08 -7.43
C GLU A 836 57.06 0.81 -7.83
N GLU A 837 57.24 1.97 -7.20
CA GLU A 837 58.44 2.80 -7.36
C GLU A 837 59.71 2.07 -6.89
N MET A 838 59.66 1.37 -5.76
CA MET A 838 60.76 0.51 -5.28
C MET A 838 61.07 -0.61 -6.29
N LYS A 839 60.04 -1.23 -6.87
CA LYS A 839 60.18 -2.25 -7.93
C LYS A 839 60.79 -1.68 -9.22
N ILE A 840 60.45 -0.45 -9.60
CA ILE A 840 61.10 0.25 -10.73
C ILE A 840 62.58 0.49 -10.42
N LYS A 841 62.92 1.05 -9.25
CA LYS A 841 64.32 1.25 -8.82
C LYS A 841 65.12 -0.06 -8.78
N LEU A 842 64.51 -1.17 -8.37
CA LEU A 842 65.16 -2.49 -8.38
C LEU A 842 65.40 -3.04 -9.79
N LEU A 843 64.53 -2.75 -10.75
CA LEU A 843 64.73 -3.09 -12.17
C LEU A 843 65.82 -2.21 -12.83
N GLU A 844 65.86 -0.92 -12.51
CA GLU A 844 66.93 -0.01 -12.94
C GLU A 844 68.29 -0.45 -12.36
N LEU A 845 68.33 -0.84 -11.08
CA LEU A 845 69.50 -1.42 -10.43
C LEU A 845 69.94 -2.73 -11.12
N GLN A 846 69.00 -3.58 -11.50
CA GLN A 846 69.29 -4.83 -12.22
C GLN A 846 69.91 -4.57 -13.60
N ASP A 847 69.38 -3.65 -14.41
CA ASP A 847 69.99 -3.31 -15.70
C ASP A 847 71.36 -2.66 -15.54
N LEU A 848 71.54 -1.75 -14.57
CA LEU A 848 72.84 -1.16 -14.26
C LEU A 848 73.87 -2.21 -13.85
N VAL A 849 73.51 -3.18 -13.00
CA VAL A 849 74.39 -4.29 -12.63
C VAL A 849 74.70 -5.19 -13.83
N MET A 850 73.71 -5.49 -14.69
CA MET A 850 73.94 -6.23 -15.93
C MET A 850 74.83 -5.47 -16.91
N ARG A 851 74.77 -4.14 -16.93
CA ARG A 851 75.63 -3.26 -17.72
C ARG A 851 77.07 -3.26 -17.20
N LEU A 852 77.25 -3.08 -15.89
CA LEU A 852 78.55 -3.15 -15.22
C LEU A 852 79.23 -4.52 -15.44
N VAL A 853 78.47 -5.61 -15.39
CA VAL A 853 79.00 -6.96 -15.69
C VAL A 853 79.41 -7.09 -17.15
N LYS A 854 78.68 -6.51 -18.12
CA LYS A 854 79.10 -6.46 -19.53
C LYS A 854 80.36 -5.63 -19.71
N GLU A 855 80.40 -4.41 -19.15
CA GLU A 855 81.52 -3.47 -19.22
C GLU A 855 82.81 -4.10 -18.63
N ARG A 856 82.70 -4.75 -17.46
CA ARG A 856 83.78 -5.54 -16.85
C ARG A 856 84.18 -6.75 -17.68
N ASN A 857 83.24 -7.50 -18.25
CA ASN A 857 83.55 -8.67 -19.08
C ASN A 857 84.21 -8.27 -20.43
N GLU A 858 83.82 -7.13 -21.00
CA GLU A 858 84.51 -6.50 -22.13
C GLU A 858 85.93 -6.07 -21.75
N TRP A 859 86.12 -5.42 -20.60
CA TRP A 859 87.43 -5.03 -20.10
C TRP A 859 88.32 -6.26 -19.89
N TYR A 860 87.78 -7.32 -19.29
CA TYR A 860 88.46 -8.61 -19.12
C TYR A 860 88.81 -9.25 -20.46
N SER A 861 87.92 -9.19 -21.46
CA SER A 861 88.20 -9.69 -22.82
C SER A 861 89.30 -8.90 -23.51
N LYS A 862 89.31 -7.56 -23.36
CA LYS A 862 90.36 -6.67 -23.87
C LYS A 862 91.71 -6.92 -23.17
N TYR A 863 91.68 -7.17 -21.85
CA TYR A 863 92.86 -7.55 -21.05
C TYR A 863 93.41 -8.92 -21.45
N VAL A 864 92.57 -9.93 -21.61
CA VAL A 864 92.98 -11.28 -22.04
C VAL A 864 93.55 -11.26 -23.46
N ALA A 865 92.94 -10.51 -24.39
CA ALA A 865 93.50 -10.34 -25.74
C ALA A 865 94.88 -9.65 -25.73
N ALA A 866 95.08 -8.63 -24.89
CA ALA A 866 96.38 -8.00 -24.70
C ALA A 866 97.42 -8.95 -24.03
N ALA A 867 96.98 -9.81 -23.10
CA ALA A 867 97.85 -10.76 -22.40
C ALA A 867 98.22 -12.00 -23.24
N GLN A 868 97.36 -12.43 -24.18
CA GLN A 868 97.58 -13.57 -25.07
C GLN A 868 98.35 -13.23 -26.36
N SER A 869 99.01 -12.07 -26.39
CA SER A 869 99.81 -11.59 -27.53
C SER A 869 101.35 -11.69 -27.35
N PRO A 870 101.94 -12.88 -27.08
CA PRO A 870 103.32 -13.18 -27.49
C PRO A 870 103.42 -14.32 -28.52
N GLU A 871 104.47 -14.33 -29.35
CA GLU A 871 104.59 -15.19 -30.54
C GLU A 871 105.15 -16.61 -30.29
N LEU A 872 104.35 -17.61 -30.67
CA LEU A 872 104.68 -18.82 -31.47
C LEU A 872 105.72 -19.89 -31.00
N LEU A 873 105.54 -21.08 -31.59
CA LEU A 873 106.40 -22.29 -31.59
C LEU A 873 106.28 -23.21 -30.34
N ALA A 874 106.16 -24.55 -30.42
CA ALA A 874 106.13 -25.46 -31.59
C ALA A 874 105.40 -26.82 -31.35
N SER A 875 105.13 -27.51 -32.47
CA SER A 875 105.11 -28.99 -32.68
C SER A 875 104.08 -29.93 -32.01
N GLN A 876 103.14 -30.41 -32.85
CA GLN A 876 102.70 -31.80 -33.09
C GLN A 876 101.92 -32.63 -32.03
N ASN A 877 100.78 -33.18 -32.50
CA ASN A 877 100.03 -34.43 -32.18
C ASN A 877 100.30 -35.20 -30.87
N GLU A 878 99.30 -35.78 -30.18
CA GLU A 878 98.04 -36.36 -30.71
C GLU A 878 96.93 -36.47 -29.61
N LYS A 879 95.68 -36.74 -30.00
CA LYS A 879 94.52 -37.24 -29.19
C LYS A 879 94.08 -36.42 -27.95
N ALA A 880 93.01 -35.62 -28.10
CA ALA A 880 91.74 -35.80 -27.35
C ALA A 880 90.65 -34.77 -27.73
N LEU A 881 89.41 -35.25 -27.79
CA LEU A 881 88.13 -34.53 -27.73
C LEU A 881 87.23 -35.31 -26.75
N PRO A 882 86.08 -34.79 -26.27
CA PRO A 882 85.52 -33.43 -26.35
C PRO A 882 85.47 -32.78 -24.93
N VAL A 883 84.71 -31.74 -24.56
CA VAL A 883 83.23 -31.59 -24.53
C VAL A 883 82.87 -30.10 -24.47
N GLU A 884 82.18 -29.58 -25.48
CA GLU A 884 81.24 -28.47 -25.26
C GLU A 884 80.00 -29.00 -24.53
N ARG A 885 79.46 -28.25 -23.56
CA ARG A 885 78.13 -28.53 -23.03
C ARG A 885 77.35 -27.24 -22.82
N ARG A 886 76.48 -26.92 -23.79
CA ARG A 886 75.30 -26.09 -23.51
C ARG A 886 74.53 -26.70 -22.34
N ILE A 887 74.00 -25.86 -21.48
CA ILE A 887 72.89 -26.24 -20.60
C ILE A 887 71.71 -25.37 -21.04
N GLU A 888 70.75 -26.01 -21.71
CA GLU A 888 69.46 -25.42 -22.06
C GLU A 888 68.43 -25.72 -20.96
N LEU A 889 67.38 -24.91 -20.91
CA LEU A 889 66.30 -25.02 -19.94
C LEU A 889 65.45 -26.28 -20.17
N ASN A 890 64.85 -26.82 -19.11
CA ASN A 890 63.42 -27.15 -19.10
C ASN A 890 62.92 -27.44 -17.68
N ALA A 891 61.61 -27.26 -17.47
CA ALA A 891 60.91 -27.57 -16.22
C ALA A 891 60.04 -28.83 -16.39
N THR A 892 59.76 -29.52 -15.28
CA THR A 892 58.64 -30.47 -15.13
C THR A 892 58.22 -30.50 -13.66
N ASP A 893 56.92 -30.60 -13.41
CA ASP A 893 56.32 -30.66 -12.07
C ASP A 893 56.46 -32.04 -11.44
N GLY A 894 56.40 -32.10 -10.10
CA GLY A 894 56.39 -33.35 -9.33
C GLY A 894 56.15 -33.12 -7.85
N GLU A 895 54.99 -33.52 -7.34
CA GLU A 895 54.62 -33.39 -5.93
C GLU A 895 55.42 -34.36 -5.04
N GLY A 896 55.82 -33.91 -3.84
CA GLY A 896 56.71 -34.71 -2.97
C GLY A 896 56.88 -34.19 -1.54
N LEU A 897 55.86 -33.54 -0.95
CA LEU A 897 55.95 -33.03 0.42
C LEU A 897 55.80 -34.14 1.47
N ARG A 898 56.92 -34.52 2.11
CA ARG A 898 56.93 -35.12 3.45
C ARG A 898 58.08 -34.58 4.30
N GLU A 899 57.69 -34.00 5.44
CA GLU A 899 58.30 -34.18 6.76
C GLU A 899 59.83 -34.30 6.82
N VAL A 900 60.50 -33.18 7.11
CA VAL A 900 61.82 -33.17 7.76
C VAL A 900 61.67 -32.44 9.09
N ASN A 901 61.72 -33.19 10.19
CA ASN A 901 61.96 -32.61 11.51
C ASN A 901 63.42 -32.17 11.58
N LEU A 902 63.68 -31.01 12.18
CA LEU A 902 65.02 -30.57 12.58
C LEU A 902 65.06 -30.46 14.09
N ALA A 903 65.73 -31.42 14.73
CA ALA A 903 66.08 -31.43 16.13
C ALA A 903 67.41 -32.19 16.25
N ASP A 904 68.40 -31.54 16.89
CA ASP A 904 69.74 -32.03 17.23
C ASP A 904 70.63 -32.46 16.03
N GLU A 905 71.97 -32.34 16.09
CA GLU A 905 72.85 -32.16 17.25
C GLU A 905 73.62 -30.83 17.26
N ALA A 906 74.37 -30.61 18.34
CA ALA A 906 75.13 -29.39 18.64
C ALA A 906 76.66 -29.61 18.50
N GLU A 907 77.41 -28.72 19.14
CA GLU A 907 78.81 -28.83 19.60
C GLU A 907 79.98 -28.28 18.75
N GLN A 908 80.89 -27.65 19.51
CA GLN A 908 82.34 -27.52 19.30
C GLN A 908 82.87 -26.59 18.19
N ASP A 909 82.61 -25.30 18.37
CA ASP A 909 83.60 -24.26 18.07
C ASP A 909 84.76 -24.34 19.10
N ALA A 910 85.97 -24.72 18.69
CA ALA A 910 87.19 -24.60 19.52
C ALA A 910 88.50 -24.63 18.70
N ALA A 911 89.34 -23.60 18.89
CA ALA A 911 90.80 -23.54 18.65
C ALA A 911 91.36 -24.08 17.30
N ALA A 912 92.09 -23.34 16.46
CA ALA A 912 93.17 -22.43 16.81
C ALA A 912 93.70 -21.67 15.57
N LEU A 913 94.02 -20.39 15.71
CA LEU A 913 94.90 -19.66 14.79
C LEU A 913 95.98 -18.93 15.59
N HIS A 914 97.24 -19.30 15.36
CA HIS A 914 98.39 -18.62 15.96
C HIS A 914 99.58 -18.61 15.01
N GLN A 915 100.26 -17.45 14.96
CA GLN A 915 101.60 -17.23 14.40
C GLN A 915 101.74 -17.31 12.86
N SER A 916 102.57 -16.50 12.20
CA SER A 916 103.18 -15.21 12.62
C SER A 916 103.87 -14.51 11.44
N SER A 917 103.98 -13.18 11.51
CA SER A 917 105.06 -12.36 10.90
C SER A 917 105.14 -12.29 9.36
N PHE A 918 105.05 -11.08 8.79
CA PHE A 918 106.26 -10.28 8.48
C PHE A 918 105.92 -8.82 8.12
N TYR A 919 106.95 -7.99 7.92
CA TYR A 919 106.89 -6.53 7.82
C TYR A 919 106.34 -5.98 6.48
N PRO A 920 105.79 -4.75 6.45
CA PRO A 920 105.50 -4.04 5.21
C PRO A 920 106.79 -3.49 4.57
N THR A 921 106.90 -3.59 3.24
CA THR A 921 107.92 -2.90 2.44
C THR A 921 107.32 -2.39 1.13
N ASP A 922 107.79 -1.24 0.65
CA ASP A 922 107.32 -0.56 -0.56
C ASP A 922 107.40 -1.44 -1.82
N THR A 923 106.40 -1.34 -2.69
CA THR A 923 106.66 -1.35 -4.14
C THR A 923 105.60 -0.54 -4.90
N LYS A 924 106.05 0.47 -5.66
CA LYS A 924 105.18 1.29 -6.50
C LYS A 924 104.73 0.53 -7.75
N ALA A 925 103.43 0.39 -7.97
CA ALA A 925 102.86 0.12 -9.28
C ALA A 925 101.47 0.77 -9.43
N ALA A 926 101.32 1.59 -10.49
CA ALA A 926 100.09 2.14 -11.07
C ALA A 926 98.82 2.27 -10.20
N GLN A 927 98.45 3.52 -9.87
CA GLN A 927 97.04 3.91 -10.03
C GLN A 927 96.68 3.85 -11.52
N PRO A 928 95.42 3.54 -11.85
CA PRO A 928 94.58 4.65 -12.34
C PRO A 928 93.26 4.76 -11.56
N SER A 929 92.89 5.99 -11.21
CA SER A 929 91.59 6.34 -10.65
C SER A 929 90.56 6.57 -11.75
N GLN A 930 89.69 5.59 -11.98
CA GLN A 930 88.38 5.81 -12.57
C GLN A 930 87.36 4.90 -11.88
N GLU A 931 86.60 5.47 -10.94
CA GLU A 931 85.36 4.84 -10.48
C GLU A 931 84.40 4.82 -11.67
N ASP A 932 84.00 3.62 -12.05
CA ASP A 932 83.13 3.35 -13.20
C ASP A 932 81.83 4.18 -13.11
N PRO A 933 81.41 4.90 -14.18
CA PRO A 933 80.19 5.70 -14.15
C PRO A 933 78.94 4.86 -13.87
N THR A 934 78.90 3.61 -14.35
CA THR A 934 77.80 2.67 -14.05
C THR A 934 77.82 2.28 -12.56
N ALA A 935 78.99 2.06 -11.97
CA ALA A 935 79.12 1.79 -10.53
C ALA A 935 78.71 2.99 -9.66
N LYS A 936 79.00 4.22 -10.09
CA LYS A 936 78.51 5.45 -9.44
C LYS A 936 76.99 5.56 -9.46
N GLN A 937 76.38 5.25 -10.61
CA GLN A 937 74.93 5.27 -10.75
C GLN A 937 74.25 4.19 -9.88
N ILE A 938 74.86 3.00 -9.76
CA ILE A 938 74.45 1.94 -8.81
C ILE A 938 74.53 2.44 -7.36
N MET A 939 75.65 3.03 -6.95
CA MET A 939 75.86 3.51 -5.58
C MET A 939 74.92 4.67 -5.20
N GLN A 940 74.53 5.51 -6.15
CA GLN A 940 73.48 6.51 -5.94
C GLN A 940 72.11 5.85 -5.79
N LEU A 941 71.72 4.97 -6.71
CA LEU A 941 70.41 4.31 -6.71
C LEU A 941 70.20 3.44 -5.47
N LEU A 942 71.24 2.76 -4.98
CA LEU A 942 71.22 2.04 -3.70
C LEU A 942 70.96 2.97 -2.51
N ARG A 943 71.54 4.18 -2.49
CA ARG A 943 71.27 5.18 -1.45
C ARG A 943 69.84 5.70 -1.50
N GLU A 944 69.30 5.89 -2.71
CA GLU A 944 67.90 6.27 -2.94
C GLU A 944 66.89 5.13 -2.68
N ILE A 945 67.35 3.88 -2.60
CA ILE A 945 66.57 2.72 -2.13
C ILE A 945 66.62 2.65 -0.59
N GLN A 946 67.79 2.91 0.00
CA GLN A 946 68.03 2.77 1.44
C GLN A 946 67.36 3.87 2.28
N ASN A 947 67.31 5.12 1.77
CA ASN A 947 66.69 6.27 2.47
C ASN A 947 65.50 6.85 1.67
N PRO A 948 64.32 6.21 1.65
CA PRO A 948 63.17 6.70 0.88
C PRO A 948 62.52 7.99 1.44
N GLN A 949 62.82 8.38 2.69
CA GLN A 949 62.14 9.49 3.38
C GLN A 949 62.60 10.91 3.00
N GLU A 950 63.72 11.09 2.30
CA GLU A 950 64.24 12.44 1.93
C GLU A 950 63.53 13.07 0.70
N ARG A 951 62.26 12.73 0.45
CA ARG A 951 61.43 13.41 -0.56
C ARG A 951 60.63 14.55 0.08
N SER A 952 60.79 15.75 -0.45
CA SER A 952 60.21 17.00 0.09
C SER A 952 58.68 17.06 -0.01
N GLY A 953 57.99 16.51 1.00
CA GLY A 953 56.58 16.77 1.31
C GLY A 953 56.46 17.60 2.59
N SER A 954 55.49 18.51 2.66
CA SER A 954 55.31 19.38 3.83
C SER A 954 54.96 18.59 5.08
N LEU A 955 55.71 18.83 6.17
CA LEU A 955 55.38 18.35 7.51
C LEU A 955 53.96 18.78 7.92
N LEU A 956 53.07 17.80 8.04
CA LEU A 956 52.18 17.74 9.19
C LEU A 956 52.87 16.83 10.20
N GLU A 957 52.97 17.26 11.45
CA GLU A 957 53.64 16.48 12.49
C GLU A 957 52.83 15.24 12.85
N ASN A 958 53.29 14.07 12.42
CA ASN A 958 52.89 12.82 13.05
C ASN A 958 53.51 12.78 14.46
N PRO A 959 52.73 12.68 15.55
CA PRO A 959 53.26 12.43 16.87
C PRO A 959 53.77 10.99 16.95
N CYS A 960 55.01 10.76 16.52
CA CYS A 960 55.70 9.49 16.72
C CYS A 960 55.97 9.28 18.21
N ILE A 961 55.08 8.56 18.89
CA ILE A 961 55.32 8.00 20.22
C ILE A 961 56.53 7.04 20.10
N PRO A 962 57.65 7.29 20.81
CA PRO A 962 58.85 6.48 20.65
C PRO A 962 58.72 5.17 21.42
N PHE A 963 58.43 4.07 20.72
CA PHE A 963 58.42 2.74 21.30
C PHE A 963 59.84 2.26 21.65
N PHE A 964 60.16 2.29 22.94
CA PHE A 964 61.40 1.70 23.46
C PHE A 964 61.20 0.23 23.81
N TYR A 965 61.87 -0.64 23.09
CA TYR A 965 61.90 -2.07 23.39
C TYR A 965 63.00 -2.37 24.42
N ARG A 966 62.59 -2.98 25.54
CA ARG A 966 63.48 -3.68 26.48
C ARG A 966 62.81 -5.01 26.82
N ALA A 967 63.53 -6.11 26.61
CA ALA A 967 63.08 -7.40 27.10
C ALA A 967 63.13 -7.41 28.64
N ASP A 968 62.07 -7.93 29.25
CA ASP A 968 62.06 -8.37 30.65
C ASP A 968 62.84 -9.70 30.75
N GLU A 969 63.24 -10.13 31.95
CA GLU A 969 64.02 -11.37 32.16
C GLU A 969 63.24 -12.67 31.85
N ASN A 970 62.05 -12.53 31.24
CA ASN A 970 61.08 -13.57 30.91
C ASN A 970 60.62 -13.50 29.43
N ASP A 971 61.34 -12.77 28.57
CA ASP A 971 61.07 -12.57 27.12
C ASP A 971 59.69 -11.97 26.73
N GLU A 972 58.88 -11.52 27.70
CA GLU A 972 57.63 -10.79 27.42
C GLU A 972 57.88 -9.33 26.99
N VAL A 973 57.56 -9.00 25.74
CA VAL A 973 57.67 -7.63 25.20
C VAL A 973 56.50 -6.74 25.68
N LYS A 974 56.67 -6.09 26.83
CA LYS A 974 55.71 -5.08 27.33
C LYS A 974 55.87 -3.75 26.59
N ILE A 975 54.87 -3.41 25.77
CA ILE A 975 54.75 -2.09 25.14
C ILE A 975 54.30 -1.07 26.20
N MET A 976 55.22 -0.25 26.70
CA MET A 976 54.86 0.94 27.46
C MET A 976 54.61 2.12 26.51
N VAL A 977 53.39 2.68 26.59
CA VAL A 977 53.05 3.98 25.99
C VAL A 977 53.19 5.05 27.08
N VAL A 978 53.81 6.18 26.72
CA VAL A 978 53.90 7.41 27.53
C VAL A 978 53.33 8.55 26.69
#